data_AF-A0A812KI58-F1
#
_entry.id   AF-A0A812KI58-F1
#
_cell.length_a   1.000
_cell.length_b   1.000
_cell.length_c   1.000
_cell.angle_alpha   90.00
_cell.angle_beta   90.00
_cell.angle_gamma   90.00
#
_symmetry.space_group_name_H-M   'P 1'
#
loop_
_entity.id
_entity.type
_entity.pdbx_description
1 polymer ?
#
loop_
_entity_poly.entity_id
_entity_poly.type
_entity_poly.pdbx_seq_one_letter_code
_entity_poly.pdbx_strand_id
1 'polypeptide(L)'
;MGCSVSYGPEEITIGAVTQKRKGKDSKKAELANKDYQDRIEFLLTVPLFQRLPKDEHPVVASMCEGCKFKRDDQIIKQGARGEEFFVIRRGQAEVFVKKTNGQKEKIATLKAGDHFGEGALLRDEPRAATVVALSDMHTLKIKRTDFQALGLHQKLKFGRRAAVSSGKRFNKAKEPAPKTPEDMKLITQAIMSNENLSVIGNLEEKIPALAEVMWKEYVKAGRHIITEGDVQADFFYIVHEGKCLPSTKKKDSFDDRKFGGQKIVLGVYRRGPESTNPLAFKYYQPDELVMGKKMRDWCRFAVSWWHTFNGQMGTDPFSNVKTHVRPWDVDSSLDTFLARVDVAFEFFTKLGVDYYCFHDVDVAPQGQSLQEFQANLDTISEKLLQKQKETGVKLLWATQNLFSHPRYKDGAATAPSFDAFAYGCAQTRKMLEVGKKLGGETHVFWGGREGFATALNTKVKTELDHMASFLKMAVDYKKKIGFEAQFAIEPKAREPTAHQYDYDAQTVIGFLYQHGLEKDFKVNIEPNHTTLAGHDYVPEHDLRMASALGMLGSVDCNAGQPYLGWDTDEFPSDPRKALLSMLIIVQQGGIAPGGNNFDCKLRRESTDIEDMFIAHIGGMDCLARGLLGACKLLQENLLQKALDTRYLSWTSPLAKKVEEGKATLEEIEAYALKTPEPVTASGKQEYLEQLINRQSFGELALLYCAPRAASVKATTNAVLWVLDRAHFKEILLRASAKKLEEYRGYLDAVPLLSALLKEERLELAQALVEMHFYEGEQIITQGDTGATFFIMFSGTVDVYKDDMRITTLEASMARCTTQYFGEFALLEDERRTATVKVTSASARCLVLDRDAFQALLGPLKEIIESQKCRRQTDRFSQHEEMEAQRGAALNPDRVKIYKHDLAHVGLLGVGGFSKVELWQHTETGATYALKSIDKGVIMKYRMQETIYSEKKVMMMTRSPFLIRLVECFNSDDCLQILMEAALGGELLVTYSRKGFWGSMDHARYYVAGASFALEHLHERRIVYREPGAAGSSRDLKPENVLLDHRGFLKLTDMGLAKLVIGKTYTTPEYFAPEVIARLVRSLCTLRQVCWGPL
;
A
#
# COMPACT_ATOMS: atom_id res chain seq x y z
N MET A 1 -55.22 -37.72 17.78
CA MET A 1 -55.59 -38.77 16.79
C MET A 1 -54.98 -38.32 15.47
N GLY A 2 -54.02 -38.94 14.80
CA GLY A 2 -53.46 -40.29 14.81
C GLY A 2 -53.39 -40.72 13.34
N CYS A 3 -52.20 -40.91 12.76
CA CYS A 3 -51.92 -41.98 11.78
C CYS A 3 -50.47 -42.01 11.30
N SER A 4 -49.96 -43.24 11.30
CA SER A 4 -48.72 -43.84 10.82
C SER A 4 -48.40 -43.64 9.34
N VAL A 5 -47.10 -43.68 9.00
CA VAL A 5 -46.62 -44.04 7.66
C VAL A 5 -45.61 -45.19 7.78
N SER A 6 -45.89 -46.27 7.06
CA SER A 6 -45.05 -47.46 6.85
C SER A 6 -44.41 -47.41 5.47
N TYR A 7 -43.15 -47.85 5.33
CA TYR A 7 -42.58 -48.26 4.04
C TYR A 7 -41.78 -49.56 4.20
N GLY A 8 -42.11 -50.55 3.36
CA GLY A 8 -41.37 -51.80 3.18
C GLY A 8 -40.26 -51.67 2.12
N PRO A 9 -39.40 -52.70 1.97
CA PRO A 9 -38.22 -52.65 1.13
C PRO A 9 -38.48 -53.26 -0.27
N GLU A 10 -37.92 -52.66 -1.32
CA GLU A 10 -37.68 -53.33 -2.60
C GLU A 10 -36.20 -53.27 -2.94
N GLU A 11 -35.63 -54.46 -3.16
CA GLU A 11 -34.29 -54.72 -3.65
C GLU A 11 -34.16 -54.33 -5.14
N ILE A 12 -33.00 -53.79 -5.53
CA ILE A 12 -32.58 -53.72 -6.94
C ILE A 12 -31.27 -54.48 -7.10
N THR A 13 -31.34 -55.56 -7.87
CA THR A 13 -30.26 -56.49 -8.24
C THR A 13 -29.34 -55.87 -9.30
N ILE A 14 -28.01 -56.02 -9.15
CA ILE A 14 -27.02 -55.63 -10.17
C ILE A 14 -26.65 -56.87 -11.01
N GLY A 15 -27.07 -56.87 -12.28
CA GLY A 15 -26.68 -57.87 -13.27
C GLY A 15 -25.34 -57.54 -13.96
N ALA A 16 -24.48 -58.54 -14.07
CA ALA A 16 -23.19 -58.49 -14.74
C ALA A 16 -23.33 -58.42 -16.28
N VAL A 17 -22.58 -57.52 -16.92
CA VAL A 17 -22.23 -57.62 -18.35
C VAL A 17 -20.72 -57.58 -18.49
N THR A 18 -20.21 -58.62 -19.12
CA THR A 18 -18.83 -59.08 -19.23
C THR A 18 -17.99 -58.30 -20.25
N GLN A 19 -16.73 -58.12 -19.87
CA GLN A 19 -15.51 -58.27 -20.68
C GLN A 19 -15.70 -58.44 -22.20
N LYS A 20 -15.57 -57.35 -22.98
CA LYS A 20 -15.15 -57.43 -24.40
C LYS A 20 -14.73 -56.09 -25.03
N ARG A 21 -13.97 -55.22 -24.34
CA ARG A 21 -13.41 -53.99 -24.94
C ARG A 21 -11.99 -53.58 -24.48
N LYS A 22 -11.24 -54.47 -23.81
CA LYS A 22 -9.92 -54.10 -23.23
C LYS A 22 -8.71 -54.15 -24.19
N GLY A 23 -8.85 -54.65 -25.42
CA GLY A 23 -7.67 -54.93 -26.28
C GLY A 23 -7.22 -53.85 -27.26
N LYS A 24 -8.10 -52.91 -27.66
CA LYS A 24 -7.79 -51.90 -28.71
C LYS A 24 -7.50 -50.50 -28.14
N ASP A 25 -8.16 -50.12 -27.05
CA ASP A 25 -7.92 -48.81 -26.41
C ASP A 25 -6.67 -48.83 -25.52
N SER A 26 -6.27 -49.98 -24.96
CA SER A 26 -5.04 -50.07 -24.15
C SER A 26 -3.78 -49.87 -25.00
N LYS A 27 -3.71 -50.44 -26.22
CA LYS A 27 -2.56 -50.26 -27.12
C LYS A 27 -2.43 -48.81 -27.63
N LYS A 28 -3.56 -48.12 -27.83
CA LYS A 28 -3.56 -46.72 -28.29
C LYS A 28 -3.17 -45.77 -27.15
N ALA A 29 -3.61 -46.07 -25.93
CA ALA A 29 -3.18 -45.37 -24.71
C ALA A 29 -1.71 -45.65 -24.37
N GLU A 30 -1.22 -46.88 -24.49
CA GLU A 30 0.20 -47.23 -24.29
C GLU A 30 1.10 -46.53 -25.30
N LEU A 31 0.71 -46.46 -26.58
CA LEU A 31 1.49 -45.79 -27.62
C LEU A 31 1.53 -44.27 -27.43
N ALA A 32 0.41 -43.66 -27.00
CA ALA A 32 0.33 -42.23 -26.69
C ALA A 32 1.14 -41.88 -25.41
N ASN A 33 1.11 -42.76 -24.41
CA ASN A 33 1.88 -42.58 -23.19
C ASN A 33 3.38 -42.74 -23.46
N LYS A 34 3.76 -43.67 -24.35
CA LYS A 34 5.15 -43.84 -24.79
C LYS A 34 5.68 -42.61 -25.56
N ASP A 35 4.92 -42.08 -26.52
CA ASP A 35 5.32 -40.86 -27.25
C ASP A 35 5.40 -39.62 -26.34
N TYR A 36 4.54 -39.53 -25.33
CA TYR A 36 4.61 -38.47 -24.32
C TYR A 36 5.85 -38.59 -23.42
N GLN A 37 6.16 -39.80 -22.94
CA GLN A 37 7.38 -40.05 -22.15
C GLN A 37 8.65 -39.77 -22.97
N ASP A 38 8.68 -40.21 -24.23
CA ASP A 38 9.79 -39.96 -25.16
C ASP A 38 10.01 -38.44 -25.42
N ARG A 39 8.94 -37.63 -25.39
CA ARG A 39 9.04 -36.15 -25.52
C ARG A 39 9.66 -35.52 -24.27
N ILE A 40 9.28 -35.98 -23.08
CA ILE A 40 9.85 -35.50 -21.81
C ILE A 40 11.34 -35.83 -21.77
N GLU A 41 11.69 -37.08 -22.08
CA GLU A 41 13.08 -37.54 -22.09
C GLU A 41 13.91 -36.74 -23.10
N PHE A 42 13.40 -36.48 -24.29
CA PHE A 42 14.09 -35.64 -25.27
C PHE A 42 14.25 -34.19 -24.79
N LEU A 43 13.21 -33.55 -24.23
CA LEU A 43 13.31 -32.16 -23.76
C LEU A 43 14.36 -31.99 -22.66
N LEU A 44 14.55 -33.00 -21.80
CA LEU A 44 15.62 -33.02 -20.80
C LEU A 44 17.03 -33.03 -21.41
N THR A 45 17.18 -33.54 -22.64
CA THR A 45 18.47 -33.52 -23.36
C THR A 45 18.76 -32.20 -24.07
N VAL A 46 17.75 -31.34 -24.26
CA VAL A 46 17.90 -30.08 -25.01
C VAL A 46 18.47 -28.99 -24.10
N PRO A 47 19.65 -28.42 -24.39
CA PRO A 47 20.31 -27.44 -23.51
C PRO A 47 19.46 -26.21 -23.17
N LEU A 48 18.55 -25.81 -24.07
CA LEU A 48 17.62 -24.71 -23.83
C LEU A 48 16.69 -24.98 -22.63
N PHE A 49 16.19 -26.21 -22.48
CA PHE A 49 15.16 -26.57 -21.49
C PHE A 49 15.74 -27.15 -20.18
N GLN A 50 17.02 -27.54 -20.15
CA GLN A 50 17.69 -28.11 -18.97
C GLN A 50 17.65 -27.24 -17.70
N ARG A 51 17.41 -25.92 -17.83
CA ARG A 51 17.33 -24.99 -16.71
C ARG A 51 15.94 -24.88 -16.09
N LEU A 52 14.92 -25.47 -16.69
CA LEU A 52 13.59 -25.53 -16.08
C LEU A 52 13.58 -26.54 -14.92
N PRO A 53 12.76 -26.31 -13.88
CA PRO A 53 12.47 -27.34 -12.89
C PRO A 53 11.95 -28.64 -13.53
N LYS A 54 12.31 -29.80 -12.98
CA LYS A 54 11.99 -31.11 -13.58
C LYS A 54 10.49 -31.38 -13.66
N ASP A 55 9.71 -30.78 -12.77
CA ASP A 55 8.25 -30.79 -12.69
C ASP A 55 7.56 -29.94 -13.78
N GLU A 56 8.27 -28.99 -14.41
CA GLU A 56 7.72 -28.21 -15.53
C GLU A 56 7.86 -28.91 -16.89
N HIS A 57 8.78 -29.86 -17.03
CA HIS A 57 9.04 -30.58 -18.29
C HIS A 57 7.83 -31.37 -18.83
N PRO A 58 7.04 -32.08 -17.99
CA PRO A 58 5.80 -32.74 -18.44
C PRO A 58 4.79 -31.75 -19.04
N VAL A 59 4.67 -30.57 -18.42
CA VAL A 59 3.73 -29.53 -18.89
C VAL A 59 4.17 -29.00 -20.25
N VAL A 60 5.46 -28.71 -20.43
CA VAL A 60 6.02 -28.30 -21.74
C VAL A 60 5.88 -29.40 -22.78
N ALA A 61 6.13 -30.67 -22.42
CA ALA A 61 5.98 -31.81 -23.32
C ALA A 61 4.53 -32.01 -23.79
N SER A 62 3.55 -31.73 -22.91
CA SER A 62 2.12 -31.86 -23.22
C SER A 62 1.63 -30.82 -24.23
N MET A 63 2.27 -29.65 -24.28
CA MET A 63 1.94 -28.54 -25.19
C MET A 63 2.78 -28.56 -26.48
N CYS A 64 3.78 -29.45 -26.57
CA CYS A 64 4.54 -29.65 -27.80
C CYS A 64 3.79 -30.59 -28.75
N GLU A 65 3.85 -30.33 -30.06
CA GLU A 65 3.36 -31.22 -31.12
C GLU A 65 4.54 -31.76 -31.95
N GLY A 66 4.55 -33.06 -32.28
CA GLY A 66 5.56 -33.63 -33.17
C GLY A 66 5.27 -33.33 -34.64
N CYS A 67 6.22 -32.77 -35.38
CA CYS A 67 6.11 -32.47 -36.82
C CYS A 67 7.21 -33.18 -37.63
N LYS A 68 6.86 -33.70 -38.82
CA LYS A 68 7.79 -34.36 -39.74
C LYS A 68 7.90 -33.57 -41.04
N PHE A 69 9.12 -33.40 -41.52
CA PHE A 69 9.45 -32.72 -42.78
C PHE A 69 10.35 -33.62 -43.62
N LYS A 70 10.16 -33.64 -44.93
CA LYS A 70 11.03 -34.37 -45.86
C LYS A 70 12.17 -33.48 -46.31
N ARG A 71 13.23 -34.08 -46.86
CA ARG A 71 14.29 -33.32 -47.52
C ARG A 71 13.71 -32.33 -48.54
N ASP A 72 14.28 -31.13 -48.55
CA ASP A 72 13.92 -29.95 -49.35
C ASP A 72 12.60 -29.25 -48.97
N ASP A 73 11.89 -29.73 -47.93
CA ASP A 73 10.73 -29.01 -47.39
C ASP A 73 11.15 -27.68 -46.77
N GLN A 74 10.45 -26.61 -47.16
CA GLN A 74 10.64 -25.29 -46.57
C GLN A 74 9.77 -25.13 -45.31
N ILE A 75 10.40 -25.19 -44.15
CA ILE A 75 9.74 -25.19 -42.83
C ILE A 75 9.30 -23.77 -42.43
N ILE A 76 10.15 -22.77 -42.69
CA ILE A 76 9.86 -21.35 -42.42
C ILE A 76 10.31 -20.53 -43.62
N LYS A 77 9.52 -19.52 -44.01
CA LYS A 77 9.85 -18.56 -45.07
C LYS A 77 10.20 -17.19 -44.49
N GLN A 78 11.31 -16.60 -44.94
CA GLN A 78 11.66 -15.22 -44.58
C GLN A 78 10.53 -14.25 -44.97
N GLY A 79 10.21 -13.31 -44.07
CA GLY A 79 9.17 -12.31 -44.24
C GLY A 79 7.74 -12.80 -43.96
N ALA A 80 7.52 -14.10 -43.78
CA ALA A 80 6.22 -14.62 -43.36
C ALA A 80 5.96 -14.28 -41.88
N ARG A 81 4.70 -14.09 -41.51
CA ARG A 81 4.29 -14.14 -40.10
C ARG A 81 4.23 -15.60 -39.65
N GLY A 82 4.69 -15.90 -38.44
CA GLY A 82 4.59 -17.24 -37.90
C GLY A 82 4.56 -17.25 -36.38
N GLU A 83 3.73 -18.11 -35.81
CA GLU A 83 3.43 -18.14 -34.37
C GLU A 83 4.02 -19.39 -33.69
N GLU A 84 4.96 -20.05 -34.34
CA GLU A 84 5.42 -21.39 -33.95
C GLU A 84 6.92 -21.38 -33.64
N PHE A 85 7.30 -22.09 -32.57
CA PHE A 85 8.67 -22.41 -32.21
C PHE A 85 8.97 -23.87 -32.60
N PHE A 86 10.17 -24.17 -33.07
CA PHE A 86 10.57 -25.54 -33.40
C PHE A 86 11.86 -25.95 -32.69
N VAL A 87 11.91 -27.19 -32.21
CA VAL A 87 13.09 -27.85 -31.65
C VAL A 87 13.36 -29.12 -32.46
N ILE A 88 14.58 -29.29 -32.97
CA ILE A 88 14.92 -30.40 -33.87
C ILE A 88 15.21 -31.65 -33.03
N ARG A 89 14.37 -32.68 -33.18
CA ARG A 89 14.57 -34.00 -32.55
C ARG A 89 15.51 -34.88 -33.36
N ARG A 90 15.41 -34.84 -34.69
CA ARG A 90 16.28 -35.60 -35.63
C ARG A 90 16.32 -34.91 -37.00
N GLY A 91 17.43 -35.05 -37.72
CA GLY A 91 17.65 -34.47 -39.05
C GLY A 91 18.44 -33.16 -39.02
N GLN A 92 18.61 -32.53 -40.18
CA GLN A 92 19.35 -31.27 -40.34
C GLN A 92 18.55 -30.27 -41.18
N ALA A 93 18.65 -28.99 -40.83
CA ALA A 93 18.08 -27.89 -41.61
C ALA A 93 19.16 -26.87 -42.01
N GLU A 94 18.95 -26.19 -43.13
CA GLU A 94 19.75 -25.04 -43.55
C GLU A 94 18.96 -23.75 -43.41
N VAL A 95 19.60 -22.72 -42.89
CA VAL A 95 19.03 -21.39 -42.70
C VAL A 95 19.70 -20.42 -43.67
N PHE A 96 18.90 -19.73 -44.48
CA PHE A 96 19.40 -18.71 -45.40
C PHE A 96 18.53 -17.45 -45.40
N VAL A 97 19.16 -16.32 -45.72
CA VAL A 97 18.53 -15.00 -45.84
C VAL A 97 18.69 -14.53 -47.29
N LYS A 98 17.61 -14.07 -47.90
CA LYS A 98 17.62 -13.46 -49.23
C LYS A 98 17.95 -11.97 -49.09
N LYS A 99 19.07 -11.53 -49.67
CA LYS A 99 19.48 -10.12 -49.71
C LYS A 99 18.66 -9.34 -50.77
N THR A 100 18.67 -8.01 -50.70
CA THR A 100 17.96 -7.09 -51.60
C THR A 100 18.32 -7.25 -53.08
N ASN A 101 19.47 -7.86 -53.38
CA ASN A 101 19.93 -8.19 -54.74
C ASN A 101 19.48 -9.58 -55.23
N GLY A 102 18.66 -10.31 -54.45
CA GLY A 102 18.15 -11.63 -54.80
C GLY A 102 19.08 -12.82 -54.48
N GLN A 103 20.33 -12.59 -54.08
CA GLN A 103 21.25 -13.65 -53.65
C GLN A 103 20.83 -14.26 -52.30
N LYS A 104 20.94 -15.59 -52.19
CA LYS A 104 20.74 -16.34 -50.95
C LYS A 104 22.07 -16.42 -50.19
N GLU A 105 22.12 -15.87 -48.99
CA GLU A 105 23.25 -16.00 -48.07
C GLU A 105 22.93 -17.10 -47.06
N LYS A 106 23.74 -18.16 -47.03
CA LYS A 106 23.65 -19.21 -46.01
C LYS A 106 24.13 -18.65 -44.67
N ILE A 107 23.29 -18.77 -43.65
CA ILE A 107 23.54 -18.25 -42.31
C ILE A 107 24.00 -19.35 -41.36
N ALA A 108 23.35 -20.52 -41.38
CA ALA A 108 23.67 -21.62 -40.48
C ALA A 108 23.14 -22.96 -40.99
N THR A 109 23.69 -24.05 -40.46
CA THR A 109 23.11 -25.40 -40.54
C THR A 109 22.76 -25.86 -39.13
N LEU A 110 21.50 -26.24 -38.91
CA LEU A 110 20.95 -26.68 -37.62
C LEU A 110 20.87 -28.20 -37.57
N LYS A 111 21.13 -28.79 -36.40
CA LYS A 111 21.11 -30.25 -36.16
C LYS A 111 20.21 -30.60 -34.98
N ALA A 112 20.08 -31.89 -34.68
CA ALA A 112 19.32 -32.36 -33.52
C ALA A 112 19.78 -31.68 -32.21
N GLY A 113 18.82 -31.20 -31.41
CA GLY A 113 19.04 -30.38 -30.21
C GLY A 113 19.00 -28.87 -30.46
N ASP A 114 19.14 -28.40 -31.71
CA ASP A 114 18.97 -26.98 -32.05
C ASP A 114 17.49 -26.59 -32.17
N HIS A 115 17.22 -25.29 -32.06
CA HIS A 115 15.89 -24.70 -32.20
C HIS A 115 15.89 -23.52 -33.17
N PHE A 116 14.70 -23.14 -33.66
CA PHE A 116 14.50 -21.97 -34.51
C PHE A 116 13.06 -21.43 -34.44
N GLY A 117 12.88 -20.14 -34.74
CA GLY A 117 11.59 -19.47 -34.78
C GLY A 117 11.27 -18.58 -33.58
N GLU A 118 12.23 -18.39 -32.68
CA GLU A 118 12.11 -17.60 -31.44
C GLU A 118 11.84 -16.11 -31.68
N GLY A 119 12.39 -15.51 -32.75
CA GLY A 119 12.23 -14.08 -33.02
C GLY A 119 10.78 -13.65 -33.19
N ALA A 120 9.96 -14.49 -33.84
CA ALA A 120 8.54 -14.20 -34.01
C ALA A 120 7.76 -14.34 -32.69
N LEU A 121 8.24 -15.08 -31.70
CA LEU A 121 7.55 -15.27 -30.42
C LEU A 121 7.88 -14.16 -29.42
N LEU A 122 9.13 -13.69 -29.45
CA LEU A 122 9.65 -12.72 -28.50
C LEU A 122 9.39 -11.27 -28.92
N ARG A 123 9.34 -10.98 -30.23
CA ARG A 123 9.26 -9.60 -30.75
C ARG A 123 8.08 -9.35 -31.69
N ASP A 124 7.25 -10.36 -31.96
CA ASP A 124 6.15 -10.30 -32.94
C ASP A 124 6.58 -9.81 -34.33
N GLU A 125 7.81 -10.14 -34.72
CA GLU A 125 8.40 -9.74 -36.01
C GLU A 125 8.17 -10.81 -37.10
N PRO A 126 8.10 -10.40 -38.39
CA PRO A 126 8.16 -11.34 -39.51
C PRO A 126 9.43 -12.20 -39.44
N ARG A 127 9.35 -13.45 -39.89
CA ARG A 127 10.44 -14.42 -39.83
C ARG A 127 11.70 -13.86 -40.51
N ALA A 128 12.81 -13.76 -39.77
CA ALA A 128 14.02 -13.11 -40.26
C ALA A 128 14.83 -13.94 -41.27
N ALA A 129 14.57 -15.25 -41.38
CA ALA A 129 15.26 -16.15 -42.31
C ALA A 129 14.34 -17.26 -42.83
N THR A 130 14.75 -17.90 -43.93
CA THR A 130 14.10 -19.10 -44.48
C THR A 130 14.84 -20.34 -43.96
N VAL A 131 14.11 -21.36 -43.53
CA VAL A 131 14.65 -22.63 -43.02
C VAL A 131 14.16 -23.76 -43.92
N VAL A 132 15.07 -24.53 -44.49
CA VAL A 132 14.77 -25.68 -45.37
C VAL A 132 15.40 -26.95 -44.80
N ALA A 133 14.65 -28.05 -44.84
CA ALA A 133 15.14 -29.35 -44.40
C ALA A 133 16.21 -29.90 -45.36
N LEU A 134 17.41 -30.18 -44.86
CA LEU A 134 18.49 -30.84 -45.63
C LEU A 134 18.35 -32.36 -45.61
N SER A 135 17.61 -32.92 -44.67
CA SER A 135 17.30 -34.34 -44.60
C SER A 135 15.89 -34.52 -44.05
N ASP A 136 15.39 -35.75 -44.02
CA ASP A 136 14.14 -36.03 -43.32
C ASP A 136 14.28 -35.63 -41.83
N MET A 137 13.43 -34.71 -41.41
CA MET A 137 13.48 -34.04 -40.11
C MET A 137 12.28 -34.36 -39.25
N HIS A 138 12.51 -34.62 -37.98
CA HIS A 138 11.49 -34.68 -36.94
C HIS A 138 11.74 -33.53 -35.96
N THR A 139 10.70 -32.75 -35.67
CA THR A 139 10.76 -31.58 -34.78
C THR A 139 9.65 -31.62 -33.75
N LEU A 140 9.85 -30.95 -32.61
CA LEU A 140 8.78 -30.58 -31.68
C LEU A 140 8.41 -29.11 -31.90
N LYS A 141 7.12 -28.84 -32.01
CA LYS A 141 6.54 -27.54 -32.27
C LYS A 141 5.73 -27.05 -31.08
N ILE A 142 5.86 -25.79 -30.69
CA ILE A 142 4.99 -25.15 -29.68
C ILE A 142 4.49 -23.79 -30.20
N LYS A 143 3.22 -23.48 -29.96
CA LYS A 143 2.59 -22.22 -30.40
C LYS A 143 2.93 -21.07 -29.47
N ARG A 144 2.85 -19.84 -29.98
CA ARG A 144 3.12 -18.60 -29.24
C ARG A 144 2.26 -18.45 -28.00
N THR A 145 0.96 -18.72 -28.13
CA THR A 145 0.00 -18.66 -27.02
C THR A 145 0.42 -19.56 -25.88
N ASP A 146 0.81 -20.80 -26.18
CA ASP A 146 1.15 -21.81 -25.19
C ASP A 146 2.54 -21.54 -24.58
N PHE A 147 3.48 -21.07 -25.41
CA PHE A 147 4.80 -20.64 -24.98
C PHE A 147 4.76 -19.42 -24.04
N GLN A 148 3.84 -18.48 -24.27
CA GLN A 148 3.60 -17.31 -23.42
C GLN A 148 2.84 -17.68 -22.15
N ALA A 149 1.80 -18.52 -22.24
CA ALA A 149 1.01 -18.99 -21.10
C ALA A 149 1.86 -19.76 -20.07
N LEU A 150 2.86 -20.51 -20.53
CA LEU A 150 3.81 -21.21 -19.65
C LEU A 150 4.94 -20.30 -19.11
N GLY A 151 4.97 -19.02 -19.50
CA GLY A 151 6.01 -18.08 -19.08
C GLY A 151 7.42 -18.40 -19.63
N LEU A 152 7.53 -19.28 -20.64
CA LEU A 152 8.82 -19.78 -21.12
C LEU A 152 9.71 -18.69 -21.72
N HIS A 153 9.11 -17.62 -22.24
CA HIS A 153 9.82 -16.44 -22.75
C HIS A 153 10.64 -15.69 -21.68
N GLN A 154 10.29 -15.83 -20.40
CA GLN A 154 11.02 -15.24 -19.27
C GLN A 154 11.93 -16.26 -18.58
N LYS A 155 11.49 -17.53 -18.52
CA LYS A 155 12.21 -18.62 -17.87
C LYS A 155 13.39 -19.18 -18.69
N LEU A 156 13.29 -19.14 -20.02
CA LEU A 156 14.33 -19.67 -20.92
C LEU A 156 15.26 -18.56 -21.39
N LYS A 157 16.57 -18.76 -21.19
CA LYS A 157 17.60 -17.85 -21.72
C LYS A 157 18.00 -18.30 -23.12
N PHE A 158 17.50 -17.61 -24.13
CA PHE A 158 17.96 -17.79 -25.50
C PHE A 158 19.38 -17.23 -25.65
N GLY A 159 20.36 -18.13 -25.87
CA GLY A 159 21.74 -17.72 -26.13
C GLY A 159 21.81 -16.86 -27.40
N ARG A 160 22.61 -15.78 -27.38
CA ARG A 160 22.85 -14.93 -28.56
C ARG A 160 23.48 -15.76 -29.67
N ARG A 161 22.67 -16.16 -30.66
CA ARG A 161 23.17 -16.72 -31.93
C ARG A 161 23.13 -15.59 -32.97
N ALA A 162 24.26 -15.32 -33.62
CA ALA A 162 24.42 -14.27 -34.64
C ALA A 162 23.63 -14.51 -35.94
N ALA A 163 22.72 -15.48 -35.92
CA ALA A 163 21.91 -15.94 -37.01
C ALA A 163 20.45 -15.74 -36.60
N VAL A 164 19.68 -14.97 -37.37
CA VAL A 164 18.22 -14.73 -37.18
C VAL A 164 17.84 -13.56 -36.24
N SER A 165 18.70 -12.55 -36.05
CA SER A 165 18.24 -11.18 -35.74
C SER A 165 18.53 -10.26 -36.93
N SER A 166 17.46 -9.79 -37.60
CA SER A 166 17.56 -8.79 -38.65
C SER A 166 17.68 -7.41 -38.00
N GLY A 167 18.91 -6.90 -37.90
CA GLY A 167 19.16 -5.54 -37.43
C GLY A 167 20.65 -5.22 -37.35
N LYS A 168 21.31 -5.04 -38.50
CA LYS A 168 22.61 -4.35 -38.53
C LYS A 168 22.37 -2.86 -38.23
N ARG A 169 22.64 -2.45 -36.98
CA ARG A 169 23.28 -1.18 -36.62
C ARG A 169 24.01 -1.41 -35.29
N PHE A 170 25.24 -1.93 -35.39
CA PHE A 170 26.20 -1.87 -34.29
C PHE A 170 27.19 -0.76 -34.62
N ASN A 171 27.29 0.21 -33.72
CA ASN A 171 28.53 0.97 -33.58
C ASN A 171 29.62 -0.03 -33.21
N LYS A 172 30.69 -0.11 -34.01
CA LYS A 172 31.89 -0.87 -33.65
C LYS A 172 32.37 -0.35 -32.29
N ALA A 173 32.47 -1.21 -31.28
CA ALA A 173 33.30 -0.93 -30.12
C ALA A 173 34.72 -0.64 -30.64
N LYS A 174 35.28 0.51 -30.27
CA LYS A 174 36.67 0.86 -30.59
C LYS A 174 37.59 -0.03 -29.76
N GLU A 175 38.78 -0.35 -30.29
CA GLU A 175 39.74 -1.16 -29.56
C GLU A 175 40.15 -0.46 -28.24
N PRO A 176 40.33 -1.22 -27.14
CA PRO A 176 40.76 -0.63 -25.88
C PRO A 176 42.09 0.11 -26.03
N ALA A 177 42.18 1.30 -25.43
CA ALA A 177 43.43 2.06 -25.44
C ALA A 177 44.39 1.54 -24.34
N PRO A 178 45.72 1.54 -24.57
CA PRO A 178 46.70 1.26 -23.53
C PRO A 178 46.60 2.32 -22.41
N LYS A 179 46.70 1.90 -21.15
CA LYS A 179 46.44 2.72 -19.95
C LYS A 179 47.68 2.87 -19.11
N THR A 180 47.96 4.10 -18.68
CA THR A 180 48.97 4.38 -17.67
C THR A 180 48.44 4.07 -16.26
N PRO A 181 49.30 3.90 -15.24
CA PRO A 181 48.87 3.75 -13.85
C PRO A 181 47.98 4.93 -13.38
N GLU A 182 48.25 6.13 -13.86
CA GLU A 182 47.48 7.35 -13.57
C GLU A 182 46.08 7.30 -14.20
N ASP A 183 45.96 6.81 -15.44
CA ASP A 183 44.67 6.59 -16.11
C ASP A 183 43.82 5.57 -15.33
N MET A 184 44.42 4.48 -14.86
CA MET A 184 43.73 3.45 -14.08
C MET A 184 43.20 3.99 -12.75
N LYS A 185 43.97 4.85 -12.09
CA LYS A 185 43.55 5.51 -10.83
C LYS A 185 42.38 6.46 -11.06
N LEU A 186 42.43 7.27 -12.12
CA LEU A 186 41.36 8.20 -12.49
C LEU A 186 40.04 7.47 -12.80
N ILE A 187 40.10 6.41 -13.63
CA ILE A 187 38.93 5.60 -14.00
C ILE A 187 38.31 4.94 -12.77
N THR A 188 39.15 4.36 -11.90
CA THR A 188 38.71 3.72 -10.67
C THR A 188 37.99 4.70 -9.76
N GLN A 189 38.58 5.86 -9.51
CA GLN A 189 37.98 6.88 -8.65
C GLN A 189 36.65 7.40 -9.21
N ALA A 190 36.55 7.62 -10.53
CA ALA A 190 35.32 8.07 -11.17
C ALA A 190 34.18 7.04 -11.10
N ILE A 191 34.48 5.74 -11.23
CA ILE A 191 33.47 4.67 -11.08
C ILE A 191 33.02 4.52 -9.63
N MET A 192 33.95 4.55 -8.66
CA MET A 192 33.64 4.42 -7.23
C MET A 192 32.82 5.59 -6.69
N SER A 193 33.11 6.80 -7.15
CA SER A 193 32.42 8.03 -6.71
C SER A 193 31.03 8.21 -7.33
N ASN A 194 30.60 7.32 -8.23
CA ASN A 194 29.31 7.40 -8.89
C ASN A 194 28.22 6.71 -8.04
N GLU A 195 27.37 7.51 -7.40
CA GLU A 195 26.31 7.04 -6.50
C GLU A 195 25.36 6.02 -7.15
N ASN A 196 25.11 6.12 -8.46
CA ASN A 196 24.23 5.18 -9.18
C ASN A 196 24.86 3.79 -9.37
N LEU A 197 26.18 3.66 -9.32
CA LEU A 197 26.89 2.39 -9.47
C LEU A 197 27.17 1.71 -8.12
N SER A 198 27.02 2.44 -7.00
CA SER A 198 27.27 1.98 -5.63
C SER A 198 26.35 0.83 -5.16
N VAL A 199 25.22 0.62 -5.85
CA VAL A 199 24.21 -0.41 -5.53
C VAL A 199 24.65 -1.82 -6.00
N ILE A 200 25.74 -1.92 -6.76
CA ILE A 200 26.25 -3.18 -7.31
C ILE A 200 27.26 -3.80 -6.32
N GLY A 201 26.86 -4.88 -5.62
CA GLY A 201 27.76 -5.61 -4.72
C GLY A 201 29.00 -6.20 -5.41
N ASN A 202 30.16 -6.13 -4.74
CA ASN A 202 31.50 -6.48 -5.24
C ASN A 202 31.94 -5.71 -6.51
N LEU A 203 31.59 -4.42 -6.64
CA LEU A 203 32.07 -3.58 -7.75
C LEU A 203 33.59 -3.37 -7.68
N GLU A 204 34.15 -3.25 -6.48
CA GLU A 204 35.59 -3.07 -6.21
C GLU A 204 36.48 -4.07 -6.94
N GLU A 205 36.11 -5.35 -6.93
CA GLU A 205 36.88 -6.45 -7.53
C GLU A 205 36.81 -6.45 -9.07
N LYS A 206 35.82 -5.77 -9.66
CA LYS A 206 35.53 -5.81 -11.11
C LYS A 206 36.01 -4.58 -11.88
N ILE A 207 36.38 -3.52 -11.17
CA ILE A 207 36.86 -2.26 -11.76
C ILE A 207 38.09 -2.44 -12.65
N PRO A 208 39.10 -3.27 -12.32
CA PRO A 208 40.25 -3.46 -13.19
C PRO A 208 39.87 -3.95 -14.59
N ALA A 209 38.93 -4.91 -14.68
CA ALA A 209 38.44 -5.45 -15.95
C ALA A 209 37.56 -4.46 -16.72
N LEU A 210 36.77 -3.63 -16.02
CA LEU A 210 35.98 -2.56 -16.64
C LEU A 210 36.87 -1.45 -17.20
N ALA A 211 37.90 -1.06 -16.45
CA ALA A 211 38.88 -0.10 -16.90
C ALA A 211 39.64 -0.65 -18.11
N GLU A 212 40.02 -1.93 -18.13
CA GLU A 212 40.78 -2.55 -19.23
C GLU A 212 40.12 -2.36 -20.60
N VAL A 213 38.78 -2.41 -20.70
CA VAL A 213 38.05 -2.32 -21.98
C VAL A 213 37.73 -0.88 -22.45
N MET A 214 38.04 0.15 -21.67
CA MET A 214 37.77 1.55 -22.06
C MET A 214 38.77 2.07 -23.13
N TRP A 215 38.36 3.01 -23.98
CA TRP A 215 39.22 3.69 -24.97
C TRP A 215 39.21 5.22 -24.78
N LYS A 216 40.24 5.93 -25.26
CA LYS A 216 40.30 7.41 -25.24
C LYS A 216 39.65 7.99 -26.50
N GLU A 217 38.84 9.04 -26.34
CA GLU A 217 38.19 9.75 -27.45
C GLU A 217 38.49 11.26 -27.36
N TYR A 218 39.03 11.82 -28.44
CA TYR A 218 39.41 13.24 -28.51
C TYR A 218 38.31 14.05 -29.19
N VAL A 219 37.76 15.03 -28.49
CA VAL A 219 36.67 15.89 -28.96
C VAL A 219 37.18 17.33 -29.10
N LYS A 220 36.95 17.96 -30.26
CA LYS A 220 37.32 19.37 -30.51
C LYS A 220 36.35 20.33 -29.82
N ALA A 221 36.84 21.50 -29.41
CA ALA A 221 36.00 22.56 -28.81
C ALA A 221 34.82 22.95 -29.72
N GLY A 222 33.62 23.04 -29.14
CA GLY A 222 32.38 23.38 -29.85
C GLY A 222 31.60 22.18 -30.42
N ARG A 223 32.12 20.96 -30.32
CA ARG A 223 31.40 19.74 -30.74
C ARG A 223 30.53 19.20 -29.61
N HIS A 224 29.25 18.93 -29.89
CA HIS A 224 28.32 18.28 -28.96
C HIS A 224 28.73 16.82 -28.72
N ILE A 225 28.90 16.42 -27.45
CA ILE A 225 29.28 15.05 -27.04
C ILE A 225 28.03 14.14 -26.93
N ILE A 226 26.93 14.69 -26.41
CA ILE A 226 25.60 14.08 -26.35
C ILE A 226 24.56 15.15 -26.74
N THR A 227 23.42 14.75 -27.30
CA THR A 227 22.34 15.65 -27.75
C THR A 227 21.04 15.32 -27.02
N GLU A 228 20.27 16.33 -26.61
CA GLU A 228 18.98 16.14 -25.95
C GLU A 228 17.97 15.50 -26.93
N GLY A 229 17.34 14.39 -26.50
CA GLY A 229 16.40 13.62 -27.32
C GLY A 229 17.02 12.47 -28.13
N ASP A 230 18.30 12.17 -27.94
CA ASP A 230 18.97 11.06 -28.63
C ASP A 230 18.53 9.71 -28.05
N VAL A 231 18.01 8.81 -28.89
CA VAL A 231 17.46 7.49 -28.50
C VAL A 231 18.52 6.37 -28.51
N GLN A 232 19.80 6.72 -28.66
CA GLN A 232 20.95 5.80 -28.62
C GLN A 232 21.98 6.25 -27.57
N ALA A 233 21.62 6.18 -26.29
CA ALA A 233 22.53 6.48 -25.18
C ALA A 233 23.22 5.21 -24.67
N ASP A 234 24.27 4.76 -25.36
CA ASP A 234 24.93 3.47 -25.09
C ASP A 234 26.31 3.58 -24.42
N PHE A 235 26.78 4.79 -24.08
CA PHE A 235 28.16 5.02 -23.61
C PHE A 235 28.25 5.79 -22.28
N PHE A 236 29.22 5.41 -21.46
CA PHE A 236 29.60 6.08 -20.21
C PHE A 236 30.89 6.89 -20.44
N TYR A 237 30.89 8.18 -20.07
CA TYR A 237 32.01 9.09 -20.34
C TYR A 237 32.70 9.52 -19.03
N ILE A 238 34.04 9.50 -19.02
CA ILE A 238 34.87 10.05 -17.94
C ILE A 238 35.74 11.15 -18.56
N VAL A 239 35.68 12.36 -18.01
CA VAL A 239 36.46 13.49 -18.51
C VAL A 239 37.89 13.38 -17.97
N HIS A 240 38.86 13.14 -18.86
CA HIS A 240 40.29 13.03 -18.51
C HIS A 240 40.94 14.42 -18.33
N GLU A 241 40.62 15.37 -19.22
CA GLU A 241 41.09 16.76 -19.20
C GLU A 241 40.09 17.68 -19.92
N GLY A 242 39.93 18.93 -19.47
CA GLY A 242 39.01 19.93 -20.04
C GLY A 242 37.69 20.13 -19.29
N LYS A 243 36.86 21.11 -19.71
CA LYS A 243 35.53 21.41 -19.13
C LYS A 243 34.43 21.17 -20.17
N CYS A 244 33.43 20.37 -19.81
CA CYS A 244 32.20 20.19 -20.59
C CYS A 244 31.07 20.98 -19.93
N LEU A 245 30.45 21.92 -20.64
CA LEU A 245 29.34 22.75 -20.12
C LEU A 245 28.02 22.28 -20.74
N PRO A 246 26.95 22.08 -19.95
CA PRO A 246 25.62 21.82 -20.49
C PRO A 246 25.11 23.05 -21.25
N SER A 247 24.61 22.82 -22.46
CA SER A 247 24.02 23.84 -23.31
C SER A 247 22.55 24.04 -22.95
N THR A 248 22.26 24.77 -21.87
CA THR A 248 20.95 25.39 -21.67
C THR A 248 21.14 26.89 -21.43
N LYS A 249 20.65 27.70 -22.39
CA LYS A 249 20.59 29.15 -22.26
C LYS A 249 19.44 29.52 -21.34
N LYS A 250 19.75 29.92 -20.10
CA LYS A 250 19.31 31.16 -19.44
C LYS A 250 20.06 31.28 -18.11
N LYS A 251 20.77 32.40 -17.93
CA LYS A 251 21.37 32.80 -16.66
C LYS A 251 20.25 33.29 -15.76
N ASP A 252 19.93 32.55 -14.71
CA ASP A 252 19.30 33.09 -13.52
C ASP A 252 20.33 32.98 -12.39
N SER A 253 20.63 34.10 -11.75
CA SER A 253 21.67 34.26 -10.74
C SER A 253 21.38 33.42 -9.50
N PHE A 254 22.37 32.62 -9.06
CA PHE A 254 22.35 31.97 -7.75
C PHE A 254 22.41 33.03 -6.66
N ASP A 255 21.39 33.09 -5.81
CA ASP A 255 21.52 33.79 -4.53
C ASP A 255 22.18 32.83 -3.52
N ASP A 256 23.51 32.83 -3.49
CA ASP A 256 24.35 32.03 -2.57
C ASP A 256 24.32 32.55 -1.10
N ARG A 257 23.42 33.48 -0.76
CA ARG A 257 23.33 34.05 0.60
C ARG A 257 22.79 33.04 1.60
N LYS A 258 23.42 32.97 2.78
CA LYS A 258 22.98 32.16 3.92
C LYS A 258 21.63 32.65 4.44
N PHE A 259 20.65 31.76 4.62
CA PHE A 259 19.40 32.07 5.33
C PHE A 259 19.55 31.62 6.79
N GLY A 260 19.36 32.53 7.76
CA GLY A 260 19.51 32.21 9.18
C GLY A 260 20.90 31.67 9.57
N GLY A 261 21.95 32.04 8.83
CA GLY A 261 23.32 31.54 9.05
C GLY A 261 23.65 30.18 8.40
N GLN A 262 22.68 29.49 7.81
CA GLN A 262 22.86 28.23 7.08
C GLN A 262 22.88 28.46 5.55
N LYS A 263 23.71 27.69 4.83
CA LYS A 263 23.75 27.77 3.36
C LYS A 263 22.57 26.99 2.78
N ILE A 264 21.47 27.68 2.50
CA ILE A 264 20.32 27.12 1.79
C ILE A 264 20.45 27.48 0.32
N VAL A 265 20.84 26.52 -0.51
CA VAL A 265 20.83 26.66 -1.96
C VAL A 265 19.54 26.06 -2.47
N LEU A 266 18.56 26.90 -2.77
CA LEU A 266 17.40 26.43 -3.52
C LEU A 266 17.88 26.00 -4.90
N GLY A 267 17.69 24.72 -5.20
CA GLY A 267 17.98 24.18 -6.52
C GLY A 267 16.98 24.77 -7.48
N VAL A 268 17.38 25.84 -8.17
CA VAL A 268 16.66 26.62 -9.19
C VAL A 268 15.38 25.92 -9.66
N TYR A 269 14.26 26.61 -9.46
CA TYR A 269 12.94 26.32 -10.03
C TYR A 269 13.05 25.51 -11.31
N ARG A 270 12.47 24.30 -11.32
CA ARG A 270 12.33 23.38 -12.46
C ARG A 270 13.43 22.33 -12.55
N ARG A 271 13.09 21.16 -12.05
CA ARG A 271 13.70 19.90 -12.48
C ARG A 271 12.68 18.87 -13.00
N GLY A 272 11.39 19.26 -13.05
CA GLY A 272 10.29 18.42 -13.51
C GLY A 272 9.97 17.28 -12.54
N PRO A 273 8.99 16.42 -12.88
CA PRO A 273 8.50 15.35 -12.01
C PRO A 273 9.56 14.32 -11.59
N GLU A 274 10.63 14.18 -12.39
CA GLU A 274 11.72 13.22 -12.17
C GLU A 274 12.75 13.67 -11.11
N SER A 275 12.60 14.88 -10.56
CA SER A 275 13.57 15.40 -9.61
C SER A 275 13.44 14.80 -8.22
N THR A 276 14.56 14.26 -7.71
CA THR A 276 14.69 13.81 -6.33
C THR A 276 15.15 14.91 -5.36
N ASN A 277 15.46 16.11 -5.85
CA ASN A 277 15.91 17.21 -4.97
C ASN A 277 14.74 17.73 -4.14
N PRO A 278 14.76 17.67 -2.80
CA PRO A 278 13.66 18.14 -1.96
C PRO A 278 13.40 19.66 -2.11
N LEU A 279 14.45 20.44 -2.40
CA LEU A 279 14.40 21.91 -2.55
C LEU A 279 14.12 22.40 -3.98
N ALA A 280 13.41 21.61 -4.78
CA ALA A 280 13.02 21.98 -6.14
C ALA A 280 11.54 21.70 -6.37
N PHE A 281 10.85 22.57 -7.11
CA PHE A 281 9.49 22.31 -7.59
C PHE A 281 9.48 21.23 -8.68
N LYS A 282 8.52 20.30 -8.58
CA LYS A 282 8.29 19.21 -9.53
C LYS A 282 7.12 19.50 -10.46
N TYR A 283 6.09 20.20 -9.98
CA TYR A 283 4.87 20.51 -10.72
C TYR A 283 4.63 22.01 -10.84
N TYR A 284 4.95 22.79 -9.81
CA TYR A 284 4.73 24.23 -9.84
C TYR A 284 5.71 24.92 -10.79
N GLN A 285 5.17 25.45 -11.88
CA GLN A 285 5.89 26.24 -12.86
C GLN A 285 5.24 27.61 -12.99
N PRO A 286 5.75 28.65 -12.30
CA PRO A 286 5.01 29.90 -12.11
C PRO A 286 4.63 30.61 -13.43
N ASP A 287 5.50 30.56 -14.43
CA ASP A 287 5.30 31.19 -15.75
C ASP A 287 4.63 30.28 -16.80
N GLU A 288 4.37 29.01 -16.48
CA GLU A 288 3.68 28.11 -17.41
C GLU A 288 2.23 28.58 -17.60
N LEU A 289 1.79 28.64 -18.86
CA LEU A 289 0.42 28.98 -19.19
C LEU A 289 -0.47 27.75 -19.08
N VAL A 290 -1.44 27.81 -18.16
CA VAL A 290 -2.47 26.79 -17.99
C VAL A 290 -3.81 27.43 -18.34
N MET A 291 -4.52 26.90 -19.32
CA MET A 291 -5.77 27.48 -19.84
C MET A 291 -5.67 29.00 -20.15
N GLY A 292 -4.52 29.43 -20.71
CA GLY A 292 -4.30 30.82 -21.15
C GLY A 292 -3.89 31.81 -20.04
N LYS A 293 -3.75 31.37 -18.79
CA LYS A 293 -3.30 32.20 -17.65
C LYS A 293 -2.11 31.55 -16.96
N LYS A 294 -1.17 32.34 -16.42
CA LYS A 294 0.02 31.78 -15.77
C LYS A 294 -0.37 30.99 -14.53
N MET A 295 0.35 29.91 -14.25
CA MET A 295 0.11 29.07 -13.08
C MET A 295 0.16 29.88 -11.78
N ARG A 296 1.08 30.83 -11.67
CA ARG A 296 1.15 31.75 -10.52
C ARG A 296 -0.09 32.63 -10.35
N ASP A 297 -0.76 33.00 -11.43
CA ASP A 297 -1.96 33.85 -11.38
C ASP A 297 -3.22 33.04 -11.04
N TRP A 298 -3.20 31.73 -11.30
CA TRP A 298 -4.23 30.80 -10.82
C TRP A 298 -4.05 30.53 -9.33
N CYS A 299 -2.82 30.20 -8.92
CA CYS A 299 -2.51 29.79 -7.56
C CYS A 299 -2.46 30.96 -6.58
N ARG A 300 -1.85 32.10 -6.94
CA ARG A 300 -1.74 33.28 -6.06
C ARG A 300 -1.33 32.89 -4.63
N PHE A 301 -0.26 32.10 -4.54
CA PHE A 301 0.20 31.57 -3.27
C PHE A 301 0.60 32.70 -2.32
N ALA A 302 0.25 32.55 -1.05
CA ALA A 302 0.70 33.42 0.03
C ALA A 302 1.28 32.59 1.19
N VAL A 303 2.19 33.18 1.95
CA VAL A 303 2.74 32.55 3.17
C VAL A 303 2.12 33.19 4.40
N SER A 304 1.66 32.35 5.33
CA SER A 304 1.20 32.79 6.65
C SER A 304 2.37 33.19 7.54
N TRP A 305 2.33 34.39 8.08
CA TRP A 305 3.41 34.88 8.93
C TRP A 305 3.45 34.18 10.29
N TRP A 306 2.28 33.94 10.90
CA TRP A 306 2.16 33.39 12.25
C TRP A 306 2.79 32.00 12.37
N HIS A 307 2.55 31.10 11.43
CA HIS A 307 3.16 29.77 11.47
C HIS A 307 4.61 29.73 11.03
N THR A 308 5.02 30.64 10.13
CA THR A 308 6.35 30.57 9.50
C THR A 308 7.42 31.30 10.30
N PHE A 309 7.08 32.42 10.96
CA PHE A 309 8.07 33.29 11.59
C PHE A 309 7.82 33.64 13.07
N ASN A 310 6.62 33.39 13.61
CA ASN A 310 6.28 33.79 14.99
C ASN A 310 6.70 32.76 16.05
N GLY A 311 6.93 33.19 17.28
CA GLY A 311 7.64 32.45 18.34
C GLY A 311 6.92 31.29 19.03
N GLN A 312 5.68 30.91 18.68
CA GLN A 312 5.02 29.70 19.22
C GLN A 312 5.45 28.40 18.48
N MET A 313 6.71 28.34 18.06
CA MET A 313 7.20 27.37 17.10
C MET A 313 7.41 25.99 17.74
N GLY A 314 6.54 25.04 17.41
CA GLY A 314 6.62 23.67 17.89
C GLY A 314 6.20 23.47 19.35
N THR A 315 5.49 24.45 19.94
CA THR A 315 4.78 24.25 21.21
C THR A 315 3.42 23.59 20.98
N ASP A 316 2.93 22.86 21.97
CA ASP A 316 1.63 22.18 21.92
C ASP A 316 0.96 22.20 23.31
N PRO A 317 -0.33 21.81 23.44
CA PRO A 317 -1.04 21.85 24.72
C PRO A 317 -0.42 21.02 25.85
N PHE A 318 0.46 20.07 25.54
CA PHE A 318 1.14 19.19 26.49
C PHE A 318 2.57 19.65 26.78
N SER A 319 3.13 20.55 25.98
CA SER A 319 4.48 21.07 26.16
C SER A 319 4.65 22.51 25.68
N ASN A 320 5.01 23.38 26.64
CA ASN A 320 5.44 24.75 26.35
C ASN A 320 6.90 24.83 25.85
N VAL A 321 7.57 23.71 25.65
CA VAL A 321 8.93 23.67 25.12
C VAL A 321 8.88 23.84 23.60
N LYS A 322 9.47 24.93 23.11
CA LYS A 322 9.65 25.17 21.67
C LYS A 322 10.63 24.13 21.10
N THR A 323 10.21 23.34 20.12
CA THR A 323 11.12 22.44 19.38
C THR A 323 11.77 23.15 18.20
N HIS A 324 11.09 24.14 17.63
CA HIS A 324 11.59 24.92 16.51
C HIS A 324 12.33 26.13 17.05
N VAL A 325 13.63 25.98 17.31
CA VAL A 325 14.48 27.10 17.72
C VAL A 325 14.93 27.84 16.46
N ARG A 326 14.66 29.13 16.36
CA ARG A 326 15.06 29.97 15.21
C ARG A 326 16.04 31.06 15.63
N PRO A 327 17.09 31.33 14.83
CA PRO A 327 18.13 32.28 15.21
C PRO A 327 17.66 33.74 15.27
N TRP A 328 16.49 34.05 14.70
CA TRP A 328 15.88 35.38 14.71
C TRP A 328 14.78 35.56 15.78
N ASP A 329 14.49 34.53 16.59
CA ASP A 329 13.50 34.61 17.67
C ASP A 329 14.20 34.73 19.03
N VAL A 330 14.79 35.91 19.26
CA VAL A 330 15.66 36.18 20.44
C VAL A 330 14.86 36.76 21.62
N ASP A 331 14.09 37.82 21.39
CA ASP A 331 13.27 38.49 22.40
C ASP A 331 12.00 39.10 21.78
N SER A 332 11.22 39.85 22.59
CA SER A 332 10.01 40.54 22.14
C SER A 332 10.21 42.04 21.89
N SER A 333 11.46 42.48 21.65
CA SER A 333 11.77 43.88 21.36
C SER A 333 11.36 44.26 19.93
N LEU A 334 11.07 45.54 19.70
CA LEU A 334 10.75 46.05 18.37
C LEU A 334 11.87 45.76 17.35
N ASP A 335 13.14 45.79 17.78
CA ASP A 335 14.29 45.47 16.93
C ASP A 335 14.28 44.02 16.44
N THR A 336 13.90 43.07 17.29
CA THR A 336 13.74 41.67 16.89
C THR A 336 12.62 41.50 15.86
N PHE A 337 11.49 42.19 16.03
CA PHE A 337 10.41 42.17 15.03
C PHE A 337 10.83 42.82 13.72
N LEU A 338 11.57 43.94 13.77
CA LEU A 338 12.13 44.57 12.57
C LEU A 338 13.09 43.61 11.86
N ALA A 339 13.99 42.94 12.57
CA ALA A 339 14.92 41.97 11.97
C ALA A 339 14.18 40.78 11.32
N ARG A 340 13.09 40.33 11.94
CA ARG A 340 12.23 39.26 11.42
C ARG A 340 11.57 39.63 10.09
N VAL A 341 11.29 40.91 9.85
CA VAL A 341 10.84 41.40 8.54
C VAL A 341 11.88 41.14 7.45
N ASP A 342 13.16 41.34 7.73
CA ASP A 342 14.21 41.06 6.73
C ASP A 342 14.28 39.57 6.40
N VAL A 343 14.19 38.72 7.44
CA VAL A 343 14.16 37.26 7.30
C VAL A 343 12.95 36.81 6.49
N ALA A 344 11.76 37.32 6.78
CA ALA A 344 10.53 36.94 6.08
C ALA A 344 10.60 37.25 4.58
N PHE A 345 11.08 38.44 4.21
CA PHE A 345 11.22 38.82 2.81
C PHE A 345 12.36 38.07 2.09
N GLU A 346 13.41 37.67 2.79
CA GLU A 346 14.40 36.73 2.23
C GLU A 346 13.76 35.35 1.96
N PHE A 347 12.91 34.85 2.86
CA PHE A 347 12.18 33.60 2.67
C PHE A 347 11.22 33.69 1.48
N PHE A 348 10.40 34.74 1.39
CA PHE A 348 9.44 34.92 0.31
C PHE A 348 10.10 34.98 -1.06
N THR A 349 11.18 35.76 -1.18
CA THR A 349 11.93 35.90 -2.44
C THR A 349 12.64 34.62 -2.83
N LYS A 350 13.21 33.88 -1.87
CA LYS A 350 13.82 32.57 -2.11
C LYS A 350 12.78 31.55 -2.57
N LEU A 351 11.64 31.44 -1.87
CA LEU A 351 10.55 30.52 -2.21
C LEU A 351 9.85 30.87 -3.54
N GLY A 352 9.85 32.14 -3.93
CA GLY A 352 9.25 32.63 -5.17
C GLY A 352 7.75 32.89 -5.06
N VAL A 353 7.29 33.16 -3.85
CA VAL A 353 5.90 33.49 -3.56
C VAL A 353 5.64 34.97 -3.83
N ASP A 354 4.46 35.29 -4.35
CA ASP A 354 4.08 36.67 -4.68
C ASP A 354 3.44 37.41 -3.51
N TYR A 355 2.89 36.67 -2.53
CA TYR A 355 2.09 37.23 -1.47
C TYR A 355 2.47 36.71 -0.07
N TYR A 356 2.05 37.45 0.96
CA TYR A 356 2.07 37.03 2.36
C TYR A 356 0.83 37.53 3.10
N CYS A 357 0.55 36.92 4.25
CA CYS A 357 -0.54 37.28 5.16
C CYS A 357 -0.02 37.41 6.60
N PHE A 358 -0.59 38.29 7.43
CA PHE A 358 -0.17 38.44 8.83
C PHE A 358 -1.28 38.98 9.76
N HIS A 359 -1.20 38.65 11.05
CA HIS A 359 -1.89 39.39 12.12
C HIS A 359 -0.99 40.52 12.66
N ASP A 360 -1.59 41.61 13.11
CA ASP A 360 -0.87 42.70 13.80
C ASP A 360 0.16 42.25 14.85
N VAL A 361 -0.24 41.35 15.75
CA VAL A 361 0.64 40.86 16.84
C VAL A 361 1.76 39.94 16.36
N ASP A 362 1.69 39.43 15.12
CA ASP A 362 2.75 38.60 14.54
C ASP A 362 3.94 39.43 14.06
N VAL A 363 3.67 40.69 13.70
CA VAL A 363 4.64 41.60 13.08
C VAL A 363 5.05 42.74 14.00
N ALA A 364 4.30 43.03 15.06
CA ALA A 364 4.64 44.08 16.02
C ALA A 364 4.42 43.66 17.48
N PRO A 365 5.30 44.08 18.40
CA PRO A 365 5.11 43.83 19.83
C PRO A 365 3.99 44.71 20.41
N GLN A 366 3.18 44.14 21.32
CA GLN A 366 1.99 44.80 21.88
C GLN A 366 2.30 46.02 22.76
N GLY A 367 3.49 46.11 23.37
CA GLY A 367 3.81 47.18 24.32
C GLY A 367 2.93 47.17 25.58
N GLN A 368 2.92 48.30 26.31
CA GLN A 368 2.17 48.48 27.56
C GLN A 368 0.83 49.21 27.37
N SER A 369 0.60 49.82 26.20
CA SER A 369 -0.62 50.58 25.91
C SER A 369 -1.04 50.45 24.45
N LEU A 370 -2.32 50.74 24.16
CA LEU A 370 -2.82 50.79 22.78
C LEU A 370 -2.05 51.78 21.91
N GLN A 371 -1.67 52.94 22.46
CA GLN A 371 -0.91 53.96 21.75
C GLN A 371 0.47 53.45 21.37
N GLU A 372 1.15 52.76 22.29
CA GLU A 372 2.44 52.14 22.03
C GLU A 372 2.33 51.03 20.98
N PHE A 373 1.30 50.18 21.06
CA PHE A 373 1.07 49.15 20.05
C PHE A 373 0.86 49.74 18.65
N GLN A 374 0.07 50.81 18.55
CA GLN A 374 -0.17 51.50 17.29
C GLN A 374 1.10 52.15 16.73
N ALA A 375 1.95 52.74 17.58
CA ALA A 375 3.23 53.29 17.18
C ALA A 375 4.23 52.21 16.69
N ASN A 376 4.24 51.05 17.35
CA ASN A 376 5.03 49.89 16.92
C ASN A 376 4.57 49.39 15.55
N LEU A 377 3.25 49.26 15.33
CA LEU A 377 2.66 48.90 14.04
C LEU A 377 2.98 49.92 12.94
N ASP A 378 2.99 51.22 13.26
CA ASP A 378 3.39 52.25 12.31
C ASP A 378 4.83 52.04 11.84
N THR A 379 5.75 51.84 12.79
CA THR A 379 7.17 51.61 12.50
C THR A 379 7.38 50.34 11.67
N ILE A 380 6.72 49.24 12.03
CA ILE A 380 6.79 47.96 11.29
C ILE A 380 6.19 48.09 9.89
N SER A 381 5.05 48.76 9.75
CA SER A 381 4.39 48.95 8.45
C SER A 381 5.23 49.77 7.48
N GLU A 382 6.08 50.68 7.97
CA GLU A 382 7.07 51.38 7.12
C GLU A 382 8.13 50.42 6.58
N LYS A 383 8.67 49.55 7.46
CA LYS A 383 9.65 48.54 7.05
C LYS A 383 9.06 47.51 6.08
N LEU A 384 7.83 47.04 6.35
CA LEU A 384 7.11 46.15 5.44
C LEU A 384 6.93 46.80 4.07
N LEU A 385 6.45 48.05 4.01
CA LEU A 385 6.27 48.78 2.75
C LEU A 385 7.60 48.97 2.00
N GLN A 386 8.68 49.27 2.72
CA GLN A 386 10.01 49.35 2.13
C GLN A 386 10.40 48.01 1.49
N LYS A 387 10.22 46.90 2.20
CA LYS A 387 10.55 45.56 1.70
C LYS A 387 9.67 45.13 0.52
N GLN A 388 8.38 45.44 0.53
CA GLN A 388 7.50 45.19 -0.62
C GLN A 388 7.99 45.92 -1.87
N LYS A 389 8.48 47.16 -1.74
CA LYS A 389 9.07 47.92 -2.86
C LYS A 389 10.40 47.34 -3.34
N GLU A 390 11.22 46.84 -2.42
CA GLU A 390 12.52 46.22 -2.74
C GLU A 390 12.38 44.87 -3.47
N THR A 391 11.41 44.05 -3.07
CA THR A 391 11.29 42.66 -3.55
C THR A 391 10.18 42.43 -4.57
N GLY A 392 9.17 43.29 -4.59
CA GLY A 392 7.95 43.11 -5.37
C GLY A 392 6.91 42.16 -4.76
N VAL A 393 7.20 41.55 -3.60
CA VAL A 393 6.24 40.74 -2.83
C VAL A 393 5.13 41.64 -2.27
N LYS A 394 3.87 41.20 -2.34
CA LYS A 394 2.68 41.99 -1.99
C LYS A 394 1.95 41.43 -0.78
N LEU A 395 1.13 42.26 -0.16
CA LEU A 395 0.22 41.82 0.89
C LEU A 395 -1.03 41.22 0.25
N LEU A 396 -1.35 39.95 0.51
CA LEU A 396 -2.66 39.43 0.11
C LEU A 396 -3.73 39.98 1.03
N TRP A 397 -3.57 39.73 2.34
CA TRP A 397 -4.41 40.30 3.37
C TRP A 397 -3.66 40.46 4.68
N ALA A 398 -4.10 41.40 5.50
CA ALA A 398 -3.72 41.48 6.90
C ALA A 398 -4.99 41.40 7.76
N THR A 399 -4.83 41.03 9.03
CA THR A 399 -5.95 40.89 9.95
C THR A 399 -5.56 41.32 11.36
N GLN A 400 -6.56 41.46 12.21
CA GLN A 400 -6.41 41.78 13.63
C GLN A 400 -6.48 40.50 14.46
N ASN A 401 -5.54 40.29 15.38
CA ASN A 401 -5.65 39.22 16.36
C ASN A 401 -6.56 39.67 17.52
N LEU A 402 -7.81 39.21 17.49
CA LEU A 402 -8.83 39.49 18.50
C LEU A 402 -9.10 38.29 19.41
N PHE A 403 -8.10 37.43 19.65
CA PHE A 403 -8.31 36.16 20.35
C PHE A 403 -7.20 35.73 21.32
N SER A 404 -5.95 36.15 21.10
CA SER A 404 -4.82 35.72 21.93
C SER A 404 -4.69 36.49 23.24
N HIS A 405 -4.97 37.79 23.26
CA HIS A 405 -4.81 38.60 24.47
C HIS A 405 -5.92 38.28 25.50
N PRO A 406 -5.62 38.21 26.83
CA PRO A 406 -6.62 37.89 27.87
C PRO A 406 -7.89 38.76 27.89
N ARG A 407 -7.83 39.96 27.31
CA ARG A 407 -8.98 40.88 27.18
C ARG A 407 -10.09 40.32 26.30
N TYR A 408 -9.77 39.41 25.38
CA TYR A 408 -10.70 38.78 24.45
C TYR A 408 -11.19 37.42 24.91
N LYS A 409 -10.98 37.05 26.18
CA LYS A 409 -11.37 35.73 26.72
C LYS A 409 -12.86 35.42 26.58
N ASP A 410 -13.70 36.46 26.56
CA ASP A 410 -15.16 36.37 26.44
C ASP A 410 -15.66 36.94 25.09
N GLY A 411 -14.82 37.00 24.05
CA GLY A 411 -15.13 37.59 22.74
C GLY A 411 -14.50 38.97 22.53
N ALA A 412 -14.62 39.50 21.32
CA ALA A 412 -14.21 40.88 20.99
C ALA A 412 -15.40 41.68 20.47
N ALA A 413 -15.90 41.37 19.28
CA ALA A 413 -17.13 41.94 18.75
C ALA A 413 -18.38 41.42 19.50
N THR A 414 -18.31 40.21 20.06
CA THR A 414 -19.37 39.60 20.89
C THR A 414 -19.12 39.78 22.38
N ALA A 415 -18.10 40.53 22.78
CA ALA A 415 -17.71 40.66 24.18
C ALA A 415 -18.87 41.20 25.04
N PRO A 416 -19.14 40.61 26.23
CA PRO A 416 -20.05 41.21 27.20
C PRO A 416 -19.46 42.49 27.82
N SER A 417 -18.14 42.69 27.72
CA SER A 417 -17.45 43.91 28.13
C SER A 417 -17.37 44.91 26.98
N PHE A 418 -17.96 46.10 27.19
CA PHE A 418 -17.85 47.18 26.21
C PHE A 418 -16.41 47.67 26.00
N ASP A 419 -15.55 47.59 27.02
CA ASP A 419 -14.14 47.99 26.90
C ASP A 419 -13.37 47.05 25.96
N ALA A 420 -13.65 45.74 26.03
CA ALA A 420 -13.07 44.75 25.11
C ALA A 420 -13.57 44.98 23.67
N PHE A 421 -14.86 45.25 23.51
CA PHE A 421 -15.46 45.65 22.23
C PHE A 421 -14.80 46.91 21.64
N ALA A 422 -14.62 47.94 22.47
CA ALA A 422 -13.98 49.20 22.06
C ALA A 422 -12.50 48.98 21.67
N TYR A 423 -11.77 48.13 22.40
CA TYR A 423 -10.40 47.74 22.05
C TYR A 423 -10.34 47.01 20.71
N GLY A 424 -11.25 46.05 20.49
CA GLY A 424 -11.36 45.33 19.22
C GLY A 424 -11.61 46.29 18.06
N CYS A 425 -12.53 47.26 18.23
CA CYS A 425 -12.81 48.28 17.22
C CYS A 425 -11.57 49.12 16.90
N ALA A 426 -10.82 49.54 17.93
CA ALA A 426 -9.62 50.35 17.74
C ALA A 426 -8.49 49.58 17.04
N GLN A 427 -8.35 48.29 17.35
CA GLN A 427 -7.37 47.39 16.71
C GLN A 427 -7.74 47.13 15.24
N THR A 428 -9.00 46.80 14.94
CA THR A 428 -9.49 46.67 13.56
C THR A 428 -9.31 47.97 12.77
N ARG A 429 -9.65 49.12 13.36
CA ARG A 429 -9.43 50.42 12.72
C ARG A 429 -7.97 50.59 12.29
N LYS A 430 -7.02 50.30 13.17
CA LYS A 430 -5.59 50.40 12.87
C LYS A 430 -5.18 49.43 11.76
N MET A 431 -5.68 48.19 11.79
CA MET A 431 -5.34 47.19 10.78
C MET A 431 -5.91 47.49 9.40
N LEU A 432 -7.06 48.17 9.30
CA LEU A 432 -7.55 48.68 8.02
C LEU A 432 -6.65 49.78 7.45
N GLU A 433 -6.09 50.66 8.30
CA GLU A 433 -5.11 51.68 7.88
C GLU A 433 -3.80 51.03 7.38
N VAL A 434 -3.29 50.04 8.12
CA VAL A 434 -2.07 49.29 7.76
C VAL A 434 -2.30 48.48 6.48
N GLY A 435 -3.42 47.76 6.36
CA GLY A 435 -3.79 47.01 5.17
C GLY A 435 -3.86 47.91 3.93
N LYS A 436 -4.47 49.10 4.05
CA LYS A 436 -4.48 50.10 2.98
C LYS A 436 -3.07 50.57 2.62
N LYS A 437 -2.24 50.91 3.62
CA LYS A 437 -0.85 51.39 3.42
C LYS A 437 -0.01 50.38 2.65
N LEU A 438 -0.19 49.09 2.94
CA LEU A 438 0.56 47.98 2.33
C LEU A 438 -0.09 47.43 1.05
N GLY A 439 -1.21 48.01 0.61
CA GLY A 439 -1.91 47.61 -0.61
C GLY A 439 -2.53 46.20 -0.54
N GLY A 440 -3.07 45.81 0.61
CA GLY A 440 -3.77 44.53 0.77
C GLY A 440 -4.95 44.39 -0.20
N GLU A 441 -5.08 43.24 -0.85
CA GLU A 441 -6.17 42.97 -1.81
C GLU A 441 -7.43 42.42 -1.13
N THR A 442 -7.26 41.78 0.03
CA THR A 442 -8.33 41.25 0.89
C THR A 442 -8.07 41.67 2.35
N HIS A 443 -9.08 41.61 3.21
CA HIS A 443 -8.97 41.77 4.67
C HIS A 443 -9.85 40.71 5.35
N VAL A 444 -9.24 39.86 6.17
CA VAL A 444 -9.92 38.70 6.77
C VAL A 444 -10.41 39.04 8.17
N PHE A 445 -11.52 38.44 8.57
CA PHE A 445 -12.07 38.46 9.92
C PHE A 445 -12.23 37.02 10.37
N TRP A 446 -11.38 36.58 11.30
CA TRP A 446 -11.55 35.28 11.95
C TRP A 446 -12.05 35.49 13.39
N GLY A 447 -13.25 34.97 13.66
CA GLY A 447 -13.96 35.13 14.91
C GLY A 447 -13.52 34.14 16.01
N GLY A 448 -12.22 33.93 16.23
CA GLY A 448 -11.73 32.86 17.12
C GLY A 448 -12.27 32.89 18.56
N ARG A 449 -12.77 34.04 19.05
CA ARG A 449 -13.47 34.15 20.34
C ARG A 449 -14.93 34.59 20.21
N GLU A 450 -15.42 34.79 18.98
CA GLU A 450 -16.77 35.25 18.67
C GLU A 450 -17.73 34.05 18.67
N GLY A 451 -18.19 33.70 19.86
CA GLY A 451 -18.97 32.50 20.11
C GLY A 451 -19.11 32.31 21.61
N PHE A 452 -19.41 31.07 22.03
CA PHE A 452 -19.57 30.78 23.45
C PHE A 452 -18.95 29.45 23.87
N ALA A 453 -18.55 29.41 25.14
CA ALA A 453 -18.21 28.16 25.83
C ALA A 453 -19.46 27.48 26.43
N THR A 454 -20.46 28.27 26.84
CA THR A 454 -21.73 27.77 27.37
C THR A 454 -22.88 28.72 27.05
N ALA A 455 -24.02 28.18 26.63
CA ALA A 455 -25.21 28.98 26.37
C ALA A 455 -25.82 29.60 27.65
N LEU A 456 -25.47 29.08 28.84
CA LEU A 456 -26.06 29.51 30.11
C LEU A 456 -25.77 30.98 30.47
N ASN A 457 -24.65 31.53 30.00
CA ASN A 457 -24.24 32.91 30.28
C ASN A 457 -24.16 33.78 29.01
N THR A 458 -24.71 33.31 27.90
CA THR A 458 -24.54 33.92 26.57
C THR A 458 -25.85 34.52 26.09
N LYS A 459 -25.83 35.77 25.62
CA LYS A 459 -27.00 36.40 25.00
C LYS A 459 -26.85 36.34 23.48
N VAL A 460 -27.05 35.15 22.92
CA VAL A 460 -26.72 34.83 21.52
C VAL A 460 -27.21 35.89 20.53
N LYS A 461 -28.48 36.30 20.61
CA LYS A 461 -29.02 37.31 19.69
C LYS A 461 -28.33 38.68 19.84
N THR A 462 -28.06 39.10 21.07
CA THR A 462 -27.38 40.37 21.36
C THR A 462 -25.95 40.34 20.86
N GLU A 463 -25.25 39.22 21.07
CA GLU A 463 -23.88 39.03 20.61
C GLU A 463 -23.77 39.05 19.08
N LEU A 464 -24.67 38.37 18.37
CA LEU A 464 -24.77 38.44 16.91
C LEU A 464 -25.09 39.86 16.42
N ASP A 465 -25.95 40.61 17.12
CA ASP A 465 -26.26 42.01 16.78
C ASP A 465 -25.05 42.93 17.00
N HIS A 466 -24.26 42.71 18.06
CA HIS A 466 -23.01 43.43 18.31
C HIS A 466 -21.97 43.11 17.23
N MET A 467 -21.81 41.83 16.87
CA MET A 467 -20.92 41.39 15.79
C MET A 467 -21.31 42.04 14.46
N ALA A 468 -22.60 42.06 14.11
CA ALA A 468 -23.08 42.73 12.91
C ALA A 468 -22.80 44.25 12.94
N SER A 469 -22.98 44.89 14.10
CA SER A 469 -22.68 46.32 14.27
C SER A 469 -21.19 46.62 14.14
N PHE A 470 -20.34 45.75 14.68
CA PHE A 470 -18.89 45.81 14.55
C PHE A 470 -18.45 45.75 13.09
N LEU A 471 -18.95 44.76 12.33
CA LEU A 471 -18.62 44.59 10.91
C LEU A 471 -19.13 45.77 10.07
N LYS A 472 -20.29 46.34 10.39
CA LYS A 472 -20.80 47.57 9.75
C LYS A 472 -19.87 48.76 9.99
N MET A 473 -19.39 48.95 11.22
CA MET A 473 -18.41 50.00 11.51
C MET A 473 -17.09 49.80 10.74
N ALA A 474 -16.63 48.55 10.57
CA ALA A 474 -15.45 48.25 9.77
C ALA A 474 -15.68 48.60 8.28
N VAL A 475 -16.85 48.29 7.73
CA VAL A 475 -17.25 48.63 6.36
C VAL A 475 -17.34 50.15 6.17
N ASP A 476 -17.96 50.87 7.10
CA ASP A 476 -18.06 52.33 7.04
C ASP A 476 -16.67 52.97 7.11
N TYR A 477 -15.79 52.43 7.95
CA TYR A 477 -14.42 52.91 8.04
C TYR A 477 -13.60 52.63 6.79
N LYS A 478 -13.71 51.41 6.22
CA LYS A 478 -13.12 51.04 4.92
C LYS A 478 -13.51 52.04 3.83
N LYS A 479 -14.80 52.39 3.74
CA LYS A 479 -15.33 53.39 2.79
C LYS A 479 -14.75 54.78 3.08
N LYS A 480 -14.73 55.20 4.35
CA LYS A 480 -14.17 56.49 4.78
C LYS A 480 -12.70 56.66 4.41
N ILE A 481 -11.89 55.62 4.57
CA ILE A 481 -10.46 55.67 4.23
C ILE A 481 -10.21 55.34 2.76
N GLY A 482 -11.21 54.97 1.96
CA GLY A 482 -11.01 54.55 0.55
C GLY A 482 -10.12 53.32 0.41
N PHE A 483 -10.37 52.29 1.23
CA PHE A 483 -9.68 51.00 1.12
C PHE A 483 -10.51 50.04 0.26
N GLU A 484 -9.98 49.58 -0.87
CA GLU A 484 -10.73 48.80 -1.87
C GLU A 484 -10.69 47.27 -1.65
N ALA A 485 -10.00 46.79 -0.61
CA ALA A 485 -9.84 45.36 -0.36
C ALA A 485 -11.18 44.62 -0.20
N GLN A 486 -11.27 43.39 -0.68
CA GLN A 486 -12.43 42.53 -0.39
C GLN A 486 -12.41 42.14 1.10
N PHE A 487 -13.50 42.35 1.83
CA PHE A 487 -13.60 41.79 3.18
C PHE A 487 -14.01 40.33 3.09
N ALA A 488 -13.47 39.49 3.95
CA ALA A 488 -13.83 38.08 4.05
C ALA A 488 -13.96 37.64 5.51
N ILE A 489 -14.99 36.84 5.82
CA ILE A 489 -15.11 36.14 7.11
C ILE A 489 -14.57 34.72 6.93
N GLU A 490 -13.80 34.25 7.90
CA GLU A 490 -13.24 32.90 7.90
C GLU A 490 -14.04 32.00 8.84
N PRO A 491 -14.78 31.01 8.31
CA PRO A 491 -15.59 30.13 9.14
C PRO A 491 -14.74 29.11 9.89
N LYS A 492 -15.12 28.84 11.13
CA LYS A 492 -14.62 27.74 11.95
C LYS A 492 -15.70 27.33 12.94
N ALA A 493 -15.92 26.03 13.10
CA ALA A 493 -17.02 25.52 13.94
C ALA A 493 -16.83 25.74 15.44
N ARG A 494 -15.58 25.60 15.91
CA ARG A 494 -15.19 25.54 17.32
C ARG A 494 -13.66 25.68 17.42
N GLU A 495 -13.16 25.61 18.66
CA GLU A 495 -11.74 25.74 19.00
C GLU A 495 -11.20 27.15 18.71
N PRO A 496 -11.01 27.99 19.75
CA PRO A 496 -11.03 27.66 21.18
C PRO A 496 -12.41 27.72 21.85
N THR A 497 -13.46 28.20 21.18
CA THR A 497 -14.83 28.20 21.71
C THR A 497 -15.46 26.80 21.63
N ALA A 498 -16.53 26.56 22.41
CA ALA A 498 -17.30 25.32 22.25
C ALA A 498 -18.18 25.38 20.99
N HIS A 499 -18.69 26.57 20.68
CA HIS A 499 -19.37 26.91 19.44
C HIS A 499 -18.93 28.32 19.02
N GLN A 500 -18.38 28.44 17.81
CA GLN A 500 -18.11 29.73 17.17
C GLN A 500 -19.29 30.09 16.25
N TYR A 501 -19.68 31.36 16.23
CA TYR A 501 -20.87 31.81 15.49
C TYR A 501 -20.69 31.66 13.97
N ASP A 502 -19.49 31.93 13.48
CA ASP A 502 -19.09 31.74 12.09
C ASP A 502 -18.81 30.26 11.80
N TYR A 503 -19.79 29.38 12.04
CA TYR A 503 -19.59 27.94 12.16
C TYR A 503 -19.09 27.25 10.87
N ASP A 504 -19.71 27.58 9.74
CA ASP A 504 -19.37 27.09 8.40
C ASP A 504 -19.74 28.13 7.34
N ALA A 505 -19.38 27.87 6.07
CA ALA A 505 -19.66 28.80 4.98
C ALA A 505 -21.14 29.21 4.87
N GLN A 506 -22.07 28.27 5.05
CA GLN A 506 -23.51 28.58 4.91
C GLN A 506 -24.04 29.41 6.09
N THR A 507 -23.57 29.13 7.30
CA THR A 507 -23.92 29.88 8.51
C THR A 507 -23.47 31.33 8.39
N VAL A 508 -22.23 31.54 7.94
CA VAL A 508 -21.68 32.87 7.68
C VAL A 508 -22.48 33.59 6.59
N ILE A 509 -22.74 32.94 5.46
CA ILE A 509 -23.52 33.54 4.37
C ILE A 509 -24.94 33.91 4.85
N GLY A 510 -25.60 33.04 5.62
CA GLY A 510 -26.90 33.32 6.23
C GLY A 510 -26.88 34.54 7.16
N PHE A 511 -25.87 34.64 8.02
CA PHE A 511 -25.66 35.80 8.88
C PHE A 511 -25.46 37.09 8.07
N LEU A 512 -24.66 37.04 7.00
CA LEU A 512 -24.43 38.19 6.13
C LEU A 512 -25.73 38.67 5.46
N TYR A 513 -26.53 37.76 4.92
CA TYR A 513 -27.84 38.10 4.34
C TYR A 513 -28.81 38.67 5.38
N GLN A 514 -28.86 38.08 6.57
CA GLN A 514 -29.74 38.53 7.65
C GLN A 514 -29.44 39.98 8.08
N HIS A 515 -28.15 40.37 8.07
CA HIS A 515 -27.72 41.69 8.55
C HIS A 515 -27.43 42.70 7.42
N GLY A 516 -27.61 42.32 6.16
CA GLY A 516 -27.40 43.19 4.98
C GLY A 516 -25.93 43.48 4.70
N LEU A 517 -25.06 42.50 4.90
CA LEU A 517 -23.59 42.58 4.75
C LEU A 517 -23.06 41.77 3.54
N GLU A 518 -23.93 41.06 2.82
CA GLU A 518 -23.60 40.15 1.72
C GLU A 518 -22.89 40.84 0.53
N LYS A 519 -23.02 42.16 0.40
CA LYS A 519 -22.37 42.94 -0.66
C LYS A 519 -20.97 43.41 -0.28
N ASP A 520 -20.67 43.48 1.02
CA ASP A 520 -19.40 44.00 1.51
C ASP A 520 -18.41 42.86 1.84
N PHE A 521 -18.93 41.65 2.14
CA PHE A 521 -18.15 40.50 2.58
C PHE A 521 -18.23 39.31 1.63
N LYS A 522 -17.16 38.52 1.64
CA LYS A 522 -17.05 37.16 1.10
C LYS A 522 -16.62 36.19 2.20
N VAL A 523 -16.28 34.97 1.85
CA VAL A 523 -15.81 33.94 2.78
C VAL A 523 -14.38 33.53 2.44
N ASN A 524 -13.54 33.40 3.46
CA ASN A 524 -12.20 32.80 3.40
C ASN A 524 -12.31 31.35 3.88
N ILE A 525 -12.17 30.38 2.99
CA ILE A 525 -12.42 28.98 3.34
C ILE A 525 -11.12 28.28 3.73
N GLU A 526 -11.17 27.54 4.83
CA GLU A 526 -10.08 26.68 5.26
C GLU A 526 -10.51 25.19 5.31
N PRO A 527 -9.79 24.27 4.64
CA PRO A 527 -10.12 22.85 4.61
C PRO A 527 -10.12 22.16 5.99
N ASN A 528 -9.20 22.51 6.90
CA ASN A 528 -9.20 21.91 8.24
C ASN A 528 -10.44 22.37 9.03
N HIS A 529 -10.79 23.65 8.99
CA HIS A 529 -12.02 24.17 9.60
C HIS A 529 -13.29 23.51 9.05
N THR A 530 -13.35 23.30 7.73
CA THR A 530 -14.47 22.59 7.07
C THR A 530 -14.62 21.17 7.64
N THR A 531 -13.50 20.45 7.81
CA THR A 531 -13.51 19.10 8.38
C THR A 531 -13.94 19.11 9.85
N LEU A 532 -13.50 20.11 10.62
CA LEU A 532 -13.84 20.27 12.04
C LEU A 532 -15.33 20.62 12.27
N ALA A 533 -16.00 21.19 11.26
CA ALA A 533 -17.44 21.43 11.28
C ALA A 533 -18.28 20.15 11.14
N GLY A 534 -17.65 19.01 10.81
CA GLY A 534 -18.33 17.73 10.56
C GLY A 534 -18.74 17.53 9.10
N HIS A 535 -18.23 18.37 8.20
CA HIS A 535 -18.42 18.19 6.76
C HIS A 535 -17.45 17.12 6.27
N ASP A 536 -17.92 15.88 6.25
CA ASP A 536 -17.16 14.72 5.78
C ASP A 536 -16.94 14.79 4.27
N TYR A 537 -15.71 14.49 3.85
CA TYR A 537 -15.25 14.35 2.47
C TYR A 537 -14.78 15.64 1.79
N VAL A 538 -13.48 15.94 1.95
CA VAL A 538 -12.69 16.87 1.10
C VAL A 538 -13.09 18.36 1.29
N PRO A 539 -12.20 19.34 1.09
CA PRO A 539 -12.56 20.78 1.02
C PRO A 539 -13.71 21.17 0.05
N GLU A 540 -14.40 20.22 -0.58
CA GLU A 540 -15.47 20.48 -1.54
C GLU A 540 -16.66 21.20 -0.92
N HIS A 541 -17.13 20.85 0.27
CA HIS A 541 -18.42 21.37 0.76
C HIS A 541 -18.41 22.90 0.84
N ASP A 542 -17.60 23.47 1.73
CA ASP A 542 -17.60 24.91 1.99
C ASP A 542 -17.08 25.71 0.78
N LEU A 543 -16.08 25.20 0.04
CA LEU A 543 -15.65 25.81 -1.21
C LEU A 543 -16.77 25.82 -2.26
N ARG A 544 -17.50 24.70 -2.44
CA ARG A 544 -18.58 24.58 -3.42
C ARG A 544 -19.75 25.47 -3.03
N MET A 545 -20.15 25.47 -1.76
CA MET A 545 -21.26 26.29 -1.27
C MET A 545 -20.94 27.78 -1.41
N ALA A 546 -19.74 28.20 -1.00
CA ALA A 546 -19.31 29.58 -1.17
C ALA A 546 -19.21 29.97 -2.66
N SER A 547 -18.66 29.11 -3.51
CA SER A 547 -18.52 29.39 -4.95
C SER A 547 -19.86 29.45 -5.67
N ALA A 548 -20.76 28.51 -5.39
CA ALA A 548 -22.10 28.44 -5.99
C ALA A 548 -22.95 29.68 -5.67
N LEU A 549 -22.73 30.30 -4.50
CA LEU A 549 -23.41 31.53 -4.07
C LEU A 549 -22.62 32.81 -4.44
N GLY A 550 -21.49 32.70 -5.13
CA GLY A 550 -20.63 33.84 -5.50
C GLY A 550 -19.88 34.47 -4.33
N MET A 551 -19.86 33.80 -3.17
CA MET A 551 -19.32 34.27 -1.91
C MET A 551 -17.90 33.80 -1.62
N LEU A 552 -17.32 32.91 -2.43
CA LEU A 552 -15.92 32.47 -2.25
C LEU A 552 -14.95 33.63 -2.54
N GLY A 553 -14.22 34.06 -1.53
CA GLY A 553 -13.31 35.21 -1.57
C GLY A 553 -11.84 34.83 -1.60
N SER A 554 -11.40 33.97 -0.69
CA SER A 554 -10.02 33.52 -0.53
C SER A 554 -9.99 32.10 0.07
N VAL A 555 -8.82 31.46 0.07
CA VAL A 555 -8.64 30.13 0.64
C VAL A 555 -7.38 30.08 1.50
N ASP A 556 -7.54 29.58 2.72
CA ASP A 556 -6.42 29.15 3.56
C ASP A 556 -6.15 27.66 3.29
N CYS A 557 -5.07 27.41 2.57
CA CYS A 557 -4.75 26.12 1.99
C CYS A 557 -3.96 25.23 2.95
N ASN A 558 -4.68 24.54 3.82
CA ASN A 558 -4.12 23.52 4.69
C ASN A 558 -4.86 22.18 4.56
N ALA A 559 -4.54 21.25 5.45
CA ALA A 559 -5.22 19.98 5.58
C ALA A 559 -5.43 19.64 7.05
N GLY A 560 -6.61 19.07 7.32
CA GLY A 560 -6.95 18.46 8.60
C GLY A 560 -6.86 16.95 8.60
N GLN A 561 -6.64 16.39 9.79
CA GLN A 561 -6.78 14.96 10.04
C GLN A 561 -8.20 14.64 10.50
N PRO A 562 -9.01 13.89 9.72
CA PRO A 562 -10.43 13.69 10.02
C PRO A 562 -10.71 12.86 11.28
N TYR A 563 -9.68 12.22 11.83
CA TYR A 563 -9.75 11.45 13.08
C TYR A 563 -9.24 12.22 14.30
N LEU A 564 -8.76 13.46 14.11
CA LEU A 564 -8.37 14.36 15.19
C LEU A 564 -9.42 15.48 15.27
N GLY A 565 -10.03 15.64 16.44
CA GLY A 565 -11.10 16.62 16.68
C GLY A 565 -10.60 18.04 16.96
N TRP A 566 -9.43 18.40 16.43
CA TRP A 566 -8.79 19.70 16.60
C TRP A 566 -8.03 20.10 15.34
N ASP A 567 -7.62 21.35 15.31
CA ASP A 567 -6.94 21.94 14.17
C ASP A 567 -5.47 21.51 14.04
N THR A 568 -5.14 20.90 12.90
CA THR A 568 -3.81 20.34 12.68
C THR A 568 -2.94 21.20 11.79
N ASP A 569 -3.49 22.10 10.98
CA ASP A 569 -2.78 23.02 10.06
C ASP A 569 -1.69 22.32 9.25
N GLU A 570 -1.98 21.14 8.68
CA GLU A 570 -1.00 20.42 7.87
C GLU A 570 -0.85 21.05 6.48
N PHE A 571 0.35 20.99 5.92
CA PHE A 571 0.54 21.33 4.52
C PHE A 571 -0.27 20.36 3.63
N PRO A 572 -0.92 20.86 2.56
CA PRO A 572 -1.71 20.02 1.68
C PRO A 572 -0.81 19.03 0.93
N SER A 573 -1.03 17.74 1.15
CA SER A 573 -0.21 16.66 0.59
C SER A 573 -1.01 15.64 -0.24
N ASP A 574 -2.34 15.78 -0.28
CA ASP A 574 -3.26 14.90 -1.01
C ASP A 574 -3.61 15.50 -2.40
N PRO A 575 -3.10 14.93 -3.51
CA PRO A 575 -3.37 15.45 -4.85
C PRO A 575 -4.84 15.38 -5.27
N ARG A 576 -5.63 14.45 -4.73
CA ARG A 576 -7.06 14.35 -5.04
C ARG A 576 -7.81 15.53 -4.43
N LYS A 577 -7.54 15.86 -3.17
CA LYS A 577 -8.12 17.03 -2.50
C LYS A 577 -7.70 18.33 -3.17
N ALA A 578 -6.42 18.44 -3.53
CA ALA A 578 -5.90 19.58 -4.28
C ALA A 578 -6.59 19.75 -5.64
N LEU A 579 -6.80 18.65 -6.40
CA LEU A 579 -7.53 18.69 -7.67
C LEU A 579 -8.96 19.22 -7.50
N LEU A 580 -9.69 18.71 -6.50
CA LEU A 580 -11.09 19.07 -6.30
C LEU A 580 -11.24 20.54 -5.83
N SER A 581 -10.31 21.01 -5.00
CA SER A 581 -10.25 22.43 -4.59
C SER A 581 -9.97 23.33 -5.79
N MET A 582 -8.93 23.00 -6.57
CA MET A 582 -8.56 23.78 -7.75
C MET A 582 -9.63 23.71 -8.85
N LEU A 583 -10.39 22.61 -8.95
CA LEU A 583 -11.52 22.49 -9.87
C LEU A 583 -12.58 23.55 -9.59
N ILE A 584 -12.96 23.74 -8.32
CA ILE A 584 -13.93 24.77 -7.92
C ILE A 584 -13.38 26.16 -8.24
N ILE A 585 -12.11 26.43 -7.89
CA ILE A 585 -11.46 27.72 -8.15
C ILE A 585 -11.42 28.02 -9.65
N VAL A 586 -11.08 27.05 -10.50
CA VAL A 586 -11.02 27.24 -11.96
C VAL A 586 -12.44 27.42 -12.54
N GLN A 587 -13.43 26.65 -12.08
CA GLN A 587 -14.83 26.80 -12.52
C GLN A 587 -15.40 28.19 -12.21
N GLN A 588 -15.02 28.78 -11.08
CA GLN A 588 -15.38 30.15 -10.72
C GLN A 588 -14.71 31.22 -11.60
N GLY A 589 -13.61 30.87 -12.29
CA GLY A 589 -12.77 31.81 -13.05
C GLY A 589 -11.53 32.32 -12.29
N GLY A 590 -11.20 31.70 -11.16
CA GLY A 590 -10.08 32.03 -10.30
C GLY A 590 -10.49 32.61 -8.94
N ILE A 591 -9.50 32.85 -8.08
CA ILE A 591 -9.70 33.28 -6.68
C ILE A 591 -9.40 34.77 -6.44
N ALA A 592 -8.89 35.51 -7.43
CA ALA A 592 -8.60 36.95 -7.26
C ALA A 592 -9.88 37.73 -6.89
N PRO A 593 -9.81 38.74 -5.99
CA PRO A 593 -8.61 39.32 -5.37
C PRO A 593 -7.96 38.49 -4.26
N GLY A 594 -8.63 37.44 -3.75
CA GLY A 594 -8.05 36.52 -2.78
C GLY A 594 -6.96 35.61 -3.36
N GLY A 595 -6.50 34.65 -2.58
CA GLY A 595 -5.38 33.78 -2.92
C GLY A 595 -5.41 32.47 -2.16
N ASN A 596 -4.38 31.66 -2.35
CA ASN A 596 -4.17 30.41 -1.62
C ASN A 596 -3.08 30.65 -0.57
N ASN A 597 -3.47 31.07 0.63
CA ASN A 597 -2.54 31.31 1.73
C ASN A 597 -2.21 30.00 2.44
N PHE A 598 -0.93 29.68 2.64
CA PHE A 598 -0.54 28.49 3.39
C PHE A 598 -0.68 28.73 4.88
N ASP A 599 -1.90 28.63 5.39
CA ASP A 599 -2.19 28.60 6.82
C ASP A 599 -1.81 27.23 7.42
N CYS A 600 -0.52 26.93 7.36
CA CYS A 600 0.05 25.63 7.65
C CYS A 600 1.22 25.78 8.61
N LYS A 601 1.34 24.85 9.57
CA LYS A 601 2.50 24.74 10.45
C LYS A 601 3.30 23.48 10.17
N LEU A 602 4.62 23.59 10.36
CA LEU A 602 5.49 22.42 10.39
C LEU A 602 5.06 21.48 11.51
N ARG A 603 5.28 20.17 11.30
CA ARG A 603 5.10 19.21 12.40
C ARG A 603 6.12 19.52 13.49
N ARG A 604 5.78 19.19 14.74
CA ARG A 604 6.60 19.51 15.91
C ARG A 604 8.02 18.93 15.78
N GLU A 605 8.14 17.79 15.12
CA GLU A 605 9.37 17.04 14.87
C GLU A 605 10.15 17.54 13.65
N SER A 606 9.53 18.31 12.76
CA SER A 606 10.17 18.94 11.59
C SER A 606 10.89 20.22 12.00
N THR A 607 12.04 20.05 12.65
CA THR A 607 12.75 21.14 13.35
C THR A 607 13.69 21.94 12.48
N ASP A 608 14.13 21.42 11.34
CA ASP A 608 15.18 22.04 10.55
C ASP A 608 14.67 23.28 9.82
N ILE A 609 15.56 24.25 9.57
CA ILE A 609 15.21 25.46 8.80
C ILE A 609 14.83 25.08 7.37
N GLU A 610 15.45 24.02 6.82
CA GLU A 610 15.15 23.50 5.49
C GLU A 610 13.70 22.97 5.39
N ASP A 611 13.15 22.42 6.47
CA ASP A 611 11.77 21.91 6.50
C ASP A 611 10.76 23.01 6.15
N MET A 612 11.04 24.28 6.49
CA MET A 612 10.21 25.41 6.09
C MET A 612 10.07 25.49 4.57
N PHE A 613 11.15 25.28 3.81
CA PHE A 613 11.11 25.29 2.35
C PHE A 613 10.50 24.00 1.81
N ILE A 614 10.88 22.83 2.35
CA ILE A 614 10.38 21.53 1.90
C ILE A 614 8.84 21.47 2.00
N ALA A 615 8.29 21.92 3.14
CA ALA A 615 6.86 21.88 3.38
C ALA A 615 6.08 22.80 2.42
N HIS A 616 6.55 24.04 2.24
CA HIS A 616 5.94 24.98 1.29
C HIS A 616 6.05 24.49 -0.15
N ILE A 617 7.22 23.99 -0.58
CA ILE A 617 7.42 23.42 -1.91
C ILE A 617 6.45 22.26 -2.13
N GLY A 618 6.32 21.36 -1.16
CA GLY A 618 5.38 20.24 -1.20
C GLY A 618 3.92 20.69 -1.36
N GLY A 619 3.48 21.66 -0.55
CA GLY A 619 2.12 22.20 -0.64
C GLY A 619 1.83 22.90 -1.96
N MET A 620 2.77 23.72 -2.45
CA MET A 620 2.68 24.40 -3.75
C MET A 620 2.65 23.41 -4.91
N ASP A 621 3.50 22.38 -4.89
CA ASP A 621 3.50 21.32 -5.92
C ASP A 621 2.21 20.50 -5.89
N CYS A 622 1.67 20.21 -4.71
CA CYS A 622 0.41 19.50 -4.55
C CYS A 622 -0.75 20.27 -5.21
N LEU A 623 -0.88 21.56 -4.91
CA LEU A 623 -1.90 22.45 -5.50
C LEU A 623 -1.67 22.68 -7.00
N ALA A 624 -0.42 22.84 -7.44
CA ALA A 624 -0.09 22.96 -8.87
C ALA A 624 -0.46 21.69 -9.66
N ARG A 625 -0.18 20.52 -9.10
CA ARG A 625 -0.62 19.23 -9.67
C ARG A 625 -2.15 19.13 -9.70
N GLY A 626 -2.82 19.59 -8.64
CA GLY A 626 -4.27 19.69 -8.56
C GLY A 626 -4.85 20.57 -9.67
N LEU A 627 -4.27 21.75 -9.89
CA LEU A 627 -4.65 22.69 -10.95
C LEU A 627 -4.53 22.06 -12.34
N LEU A 628 -3.40 21.41 -12.65
CA LEU A 628 -3.21 20.73 -13.92
C LEU A 628 -4.26 19.64 -14.15
N GLY A 629 -4.57 18.86 -13.10
CA GLY A 629 -5.63 17.85 -13.13
C GLY A 629 -7.02 18.44 -13.36
N ALA A 630 -7.36 19.51 -12.63
CA ALA A 630 -8.63 20.22 -12.75
C ALA A 630 -8.84 20.81 -14.16
N CYS A 631 -7.83 21.50 -14.68
CA CYS A 631 -7.86 22.09 -16.02
C CYS A 631 -8.05 21.01 -17.10
N LYS A 632 -7.35 19.87 -16.98
CA LYS A 632 -7.52 18.74 -17.90
C LYS A 632 -8.95 18.19 -17.84
N LEU A 633 -9.51 18.00 -16.64
CA LEU A 633 -10.87 17.49 -16.47
C LEU A 633 -11.91 18.43 -17.10
N LEU A 634 -11.73 19.74 -16.96
CA LEU A 634 -12.60 20.76 -17.58
C LEU A 634 -12.47 20.77 -19.11
N GLN A 635 -11.26 20.67 -19.65
CA GLN A 635 -11.02 20.61 -21.10
C GLN A 635 -11.65 19.37 -21.75
N GLU A 636 -11.64 18.22 -21.09
CA GLU A 636 -12.30 17.01 -21.58
C GLU A 636 -13.85 17.12 -21.55
N ASN A 637 -14.37 18.08 -20.77
CA ASN A 637 -15.79 18.39 -20.65
C ASN A 637 -16.67 17.19 -20.24
N LEU A 638 -16.08 16.15 -19.65
CA LEU A 638 -16.78 14.90 -19.31
C LEU A 638 -17.67 15.07 -18.08
N LEU A 639 -17.19 15.80 -17.08
CA LEU A 639 -17.95 16.09 -15.87
C LEU A 639 -19.19 16.92 -16.19
N GLN A 640 -19.03 17.98 -16.98
CA GLN A 640 -20.15 18.84 -17.39
C GLN A 640 -21.18 18.06 -18.20
N LYS A 641 -20.75 17.26 -19.19
CA LYS A 641 -21.69 16.41 -19.97
C LYS A 641 -22.49 15.45 -19.08
N ALA A 642 -21.87 14.88 -18.05
CA ALA A 642 -22.55 14.01 -17.11
C ALA A 642 -23.61 14.78 -16.30
N LEU A 643 -23.30 16.00 -15.87
CA LEU A 643 -24.25 16.91 -15.21
C LEU A 643 -25.38 17.34 -16.16
N ASP A 644 -25.07 17.82 -17.36
CA ASP A 644 -26.06 18.23 -18.36
C ASP A 644 -27.05 17.10 -18.68
N THR A 645 -26.54 15.87 -18.81
CA THR A 645 -27.36 14.67 -19.04
C THR A 645 -28.28 14.40 -17.84
N ARG A 646 -27.76 14.54 -16.61
CA ARG A 646 -28.53 14.33 -15.38
C ARG A 646 -29.69 15.32 -15.24
N TYR A 647 -29.48 16.57 -15.64
CA TYR A 647 -30.47 17.65 -15.52
C TYR A 647 -31.25 17.94 -16.81
N LEU A 648 -31.16 17.06 -17.82
CA LEU A 648 -31.77 17.28 -19.15
C LEU A 648 -33.28 17.56 -19.10
N SER A 649 -34.01 16.96 -18.15
CA SER A 649 -35.45 17.16 -17.98
C SER A 649 -35.84 18.60 -17.59
N TRP A 650 -34.91 19.37 -17.01
CA TRP A 650 -35.13 20.76 -16.62
C TRP A 650 -35.16 21.74 -17.81
N THR A 651 -34.90 21.25 -19.03
CA THR A 651 -34.96 22.07 -20.26
C THR A 651 -36.38 22.30 -20.79
N SER A 652 -37.41 21.71 -20.18
CA SER A 652 -38.80 21.84 -20.65
C SER A 652 -39.42 23.22 -20.34
N PRO A 653 -40.44 23.68 -21.11
CA PRO A 653 -41.09 24.96 -20.85
C PRO A 653 -41.70 25.08 -19.44
N LEU A 654 -42.28 24.00 -18.90
CA LEU A 654 -42.84 23.99 -17.56
C LEU A 654 -41.75 24.02 -16.49
N ALA A 655 -40.65 23.29 -16.68
CA ALA A 655 -39.50 23.35 -15.79
C ALA A 655 -38.88 24.75 -15.75
N LYS A 656 -38.75 25.42 -16.91
CA LYS A 656 -38.33 26.82 -16.96
C LYS A 656 -39.29 27.74 -16.19
N LYS A 657 -40.61 27.49 -16.25
CA LYS A 657 -41.61 28.23 -15.46
C LYS A 657 -41.42 28.01 -13.95
N VAL A 658 -40.99 26.81 -13.53
CA VAL A 658 -40.63 26.49 -12.14
C VAL A 658 -39.37 27.26 -11.73
N GLU A 659 -38.32 27.25 -12.55
CA GLU A 659 -37.07 27.99 -12.27
C GLU A 659 -37.30 29.50 -12.16
N GLU A 660 -38.25 30.04 -12.93
CA GLU A 660 -38.66 31.45 -12.84
C GLU A 660 -39.59 31.76 -11.65
N GLY A 661 -40.00 30.76 -10.87
CA GLY A 661 -40.93 30.92 -9.74
C GLY A 661 -42.37 31.27 -10.16
N LYS A 662 -42.76 30.96 -11.40
CA LYS A 662 -44.08 31.31 -11.97
C LYS A 662 -45.02 30.12 -12.13
N ALA A 663 -44.52 28.90 -11.94
CA ALA A 663 -45.35 27.70 -11.99
C ALA A 663 -46.23 27.61 -10.75
N THR A 664 -47.42 27.06 -10.92
CA THR A 664 -48.39 26.82 -9.85
C THR A 664 -48.44 25.33 -9.50
N LEU A 665 -48.87 24.99 -8.28
CA LEU A 665 -49.01 23.58 -7.88
C LEU A 665 -50.03 22.86 -8.77
N GLU A 666 -51.09 23.56 -9.21
CA GLU A 666 -52.11 23.05 -10.12
C GLU A 666 -51.53 22.68 -11.49
N GLU A 667 -50.63 23.50 -12.04
CA GLU A 667 -49.94 23.18 -13.31
C GLU A 667 -49.02 21.98 -13.17
N ILE A 668 -48.32 21.86 -12.03
CA ILE A 668 -47.44 20.71 -11.74
C ILE A 668 -48.24 19.44 -11.51
N GLU A 669 -49.36 19.52 -10.78
CA GLU A 669 -50.27 18.40 -10.58
C GLU A 669 -50.88 17.95 -11.93
N ALA A 670 -51.37 18.88 -12.75
CA ALA A 670 -51.91 18.57 -14.07
C ALA A 670 -50.88 17.91 -15.01
N TYR A 671 -49.59 18.25 -14.86
CA TYR A 671 -48.49 17.60 -15.55
C TYR A 671 -48.22 16.19 -14.98
N ALA A 672 -48.14 16.07 -13.66
CA ALA A 672 -47.88 14.80 -12.97
C ALA A 672 -48.97 13.75 -13.25
N LEU A 673 -50.25 14.15 -13.22
CA LEU A 673 -51.40 13.27 -13.52
C LEU A 673 -51.39 12.69 -14.94
N LYS A 674 -50.68 13.34 -15.88
CA LYS A 674 -50.55 12.90 -17.28
C LYS A 674 -49.24 12.17 -17.55
N THR A 675 -48.31 12.20 -16.61
CA THR A 675 -46.97 11.64 -16.77
C THR A 675 -46.95 10.24 -16.15
N PRO A 676 -46.41 9.22 -16.84
CA PRO A 676 -46.20 7.89 -16.25
C PRO A 676 -45.20 7.96 -15.08
N GLU A 677 -45.10 6.88 -14.31
CA GLU A 677 -44.15 6.77 -13.19
C GLU A 677 -42.74 7.24 -13.61
N PRO A 678 -42.14 8.22 -12.91
CA PRO A 678 -40.86 8.78 -13.31
C PRO A 678 -39.73 7.74 -13.31
N VAL A 679 -39.04 7.60 -14.44
CA VAL A 679 -37.81 6.79 -14.52
C VAL A 679 -36.62 7.64 -14.05
N THR A 680 -36.00 7.24 -12.95
CA THR A 680 -34.85 7.95 -12.38
C THR A 680 -33.53 7.48 -13.00
N ALA A 681 -32.68 8.44 -13.41
CA ALA A 681 -31.35 8.14 -13.92
C ALA A 681 -30.38 7.82 -12.77
N SER A 682 -29.49 6.85 -12.99
CA SER A 682 -28.40 6.55 -12.04
C SER A 682 -27.50 7.77 -11.82
N GLY A 683 -27.05 7.97 -10.58
CA GLY A 683 -26.14 9.07 -10.24
C GLY A 683 -24.70 8.92 -10.72
N LYS A 684 -24.31 7.72 -11.14
CA LYS A 684 -22.98 7.45 -11.71
C LYS A 684 -21.81 7.89 -10.82
N GLN A 685 -21.98 7.86 -9.49
CA GLN A 685 -20.96 8.30 -8.54
C GLN A 685 -19.63 7.57 -8.75
N GLU A 686 -19.64 6.25 -8.84
CA GLU A 686 -18.43 5.44 -9.03
C GLU A 686 -17.75 5.78 -10.35
N TYR A 687 -18.51 6.08 -11.40
CA TYR A 687 -17.95 6.52 -12.68
C TYR A 687 -17.30 7.90 -12.57
N LEU A 688 -17.94 8.86 -11.89
CA LEU A 688 -17.42 10.22 -11.70
C LEU A 688 -16.17 10.22 -10.81
N GLU A 689 -16.13 9.41 -9.75
CA GLU A 689 -14.93 9.21 -8.93
C GLU A 689 -13.79 8.60 -9.75
N GLN A 690 -14.11 7.65 -10.65
CA GLN A 690 -13.11 7.10 -11.57
C GLN A 690 -12.61 8.15 -12.58
N LEU A 691 -13.42 9.13 -13.01
CA LEU A 691 -12.96 10.25 -13.83
C LEU A 691 -11.87 11.06 -13.13
N ILE A 692 -12.05 11.32 -11.84
CA ILE A 692 -11.07 12.03 -11.00
C ILE A 692 -9.79 11.19 -10.85
N ASN A 693 -9.92 9.87 -10.73
CA ASN A 693 -8.78 8.96 -10.59
C ASN A 693 -8.00 8.70 -11.89
N ARG A 694 -8.47 9.14 -13.08
CA ARG A 694 -7.91 8.82 -14.42
C ARG A 694 -6.42 9.12 -14.66
N GLN A 695 -5.68 9.62 -13.69
CA GLN A 695 -4.21 9.58 -13.73
C GLN A 695 -3.64 8.17 -13.53
N SER A 696 -4.42 7.23 -12.97
CA SER A 696 -4.10 5.80 -12.88
C SER A 696 -5.39 4.98 -12.74
N PHE A 697 -5.46 3.80 -13.35
CA PHE A 697 -6.61 2.91 -13.17
C PHE A 697 -6.14 1.46 -13.01
N GLY A 698 -6.81 0.71 -12.14
CA GLY A 698 -6.62 -0.73 -12.01
C GLY A 698 -5.89 -1.21 -10.75
N GLU A 699 -5.67 -0.32 -9.79
CA GLU A 699 -5.15 -0.55 -8.44
C GLU A 699 -5.93 -1.61 -7.67
N LEU A 700 -7.26 -1.67 -7.84
CA LEU A 700 -8.08 -2.71 -7.23
C LEU A 700 -7.72 -4.12 -7.73
N ALA A 701 -7.24 -4.27 -8.97
CA ALA A 701 -6.80 -5.57 -9.48
C ALA A 701 -5.39 -5.92 -8.98
N LEU A 702 -4.55 -4.92 -8.67
CA LEU A 702 -3.26 -5.15 -8.01
C LEU A 702 -3.47 -5.65 -6.58
N LEU A 703 -4.43 -5.06 -5.87
CA LEU A 703 -4.72 -5.35 -4.46
C LEU A 703 -5.66 -6.55 -4.25
N TYR A 704 -6.82 -6.61 -4.90
CA TYR A 704 -7.98 -7.43 -4.46
C TYR A 704 -8.33 -8.67 -5.29
N CYS A 705 -7.51 -9.09 -6.27
CA CYS A 705 -7.87 -10.20 -7.18
C CYS A 705 -9.28 -10.07 -7.81
N ALA A 706 -9.77 -8.83 -7.95
CA ALA A 706 -11.13 -8.57 -8.37
C ALA A 706 -11.24 -8.56 -9.91
N PRO A 707 -12.38 -9.04 -10.47
CA PRO A 707 -12.72 -8.76 -11.86
C PRO A 707 -12.68 -7.26 -12.13
N ARG A 708 -12.24 -6.87 -13.34
CA ARG A 708 -12.23 -5.46 -13.74
C ARG A 708 -13.66 -4.91 -13.72
N ALA A 709 -13.93 -3.95 -12.84
CA ALA A 709 -15.27 -3.35 -12.69
C ALA A 709 -15.69 -2.49 -13.90
N ALA A 710 -14.75 -2.10 -14.75
CA ALA A 710 -15.00 -1.32 -15.95
C ALA A 710 -14.00 -1.65 -17.07
N SER A 711 -14.40 -1.39 -18.31
CA SER A 711 -13.52 -1.40 -19.48
C SER A 711 -13.08 0.02 -19.84
N VAL A 712 -11.83 0.20 -20.26
CA VAL A 712 -11.28 1.49 -20.70
C VAL A 712 -10.94 1.39 -22.19
N LYS A 713 -11.45 2.32 -23.00
CA LYS A 713 -11.18 2.41 -24.44
C LYS A 713 -10.40 3.69 -24.74
N ALA A 714 -9.23 3.57 -25.36
CA ALA A 714 -8.48 4.73 -25.83
C ALA A 714 -9.26 5.43 -26.96
N THR A 715 -9.55 6.72 -26.81
CA THR A 715 -10.25 7.56 -27.81
C THR A 715 -9.29 8.22 -28.80
N THR A 716 -7.99 8.20 -28.50
CA THR A 716 -6.88 8.69 -29.33
C THR A 716 -5.68 7.76 -29.19
N ASN A 717 -4.64 7.96 -29.99
CA ASN A 717 -3.35 7.29 -29.78
C ASN A 717 -2.84 7.60 -28.36
N ALA A 718 -2.50 6.56 -27.59
CA ALA A 718 -2.05 6.67 -26.21
C ALA A 718 -0.89 5.69 -25.95
N VAL A 719 0.03 6.11 -25.07
CA VAL A 719 1.12 5.27 -24.55
C VAL A 719 0.91 5.15 -23.05
N LEU A 720 0.87 3.92 -22.52
CA LEU A 720 0.58 3.64 -21.11
C LEU A 720 1.76 2.91 -20.47
N TRP A 721 2.04 3.24 -19.21
CA TRP A 721 2.90 2.45 -18.33
C TRP A 721 2.03 1.42 -17.59
N VAL A 722 2.47 0.17 -17.57
CA VAL A 722 1.71 -0.95 -16.98
C VAL A 722 2.56 -1.60 -15.89
N LEU A 723 2.00 -1.68 -14.69
CA LEU A 723 2.52 -2.48 -13.59
C LEU A 723 1.60 -3.68 -13.41
N ASP A 724 2.13 -4.90 -13.51
CA ASP A 724 1.35 -6.11 -13.24
C ASP A 724 1.44 -6.54 -11.77
N ARG A 725 0.45 -7.34 -11.38
CA ARG A 725 0.28 -7.80 -10.01
C ARG A 725 1.42 -8.70 -9.53
N ALA A 726 2.03 -9.49 -10.42
CA ALA A 726 3.07 -10.42 -10.03
C ALA A 726 4.32 -9.67 -9.60
N HIS A 727 4.74 -8.66 -10.38
CA HIS A 727 5.86 -7.80 -10.02
C HIS A 727 5.58 -6.95 -8.78
N PHE A 728 4.37 -6.39 -8.65
CA PHE A 728 3.97 -5.66 -7.45
C PHE A 728 4.07 -6.52 -6.17
N LYS A 729 3.60 -7.77 -6.22
CA LYS A 729 3.68 -8.72 -5.10
C LYS A 729 5.09 -9.19 -4.80
N GLU A 730 5.89 -9.46 -5.83
CA GLU A 730 7.27 -9.90 -5.66
C GLU A 730 8.11 -8.84 -4.92
N ILE A 731 7.92 -7.56 -5.25
CA ILE A 731 8.59 -6.44 -4.57
C ILE A 731 8.22 -6.41 -3.08
N LEU A 732 6.93 -6.58 -2.75
CA LEU A 732 6.46 -6.64 -1.36
C LEU A 732 6.98 -7.87 -0.61
N LEU A 733 7.03 -9.03 -1.26
CA LEU A 733 7.48 -10.30 -0.64
C LEU A 733 8.99 -10.32 -0.39
N ARG A 734 9.80 -9.73 -1.28
CA ARG A 734 11.27 -9.66 -1.11
C ARG A 734 11.67 -8.82 0.12
N ALA A 735 10.92 -7.77 0.43
CA ALA A 735 11.16 -6.93 1.61
C ALA A 735 10.89 -7.70 2.92
N SER A 736 9.79 -8.46 2.98
CA SER A 736 9.43 -9.26 4.16
C SER A 736 10.32 -10.49 4.36
N ALA A 737 10.73 -11.16 3.28
CA ALA A 737 11.60 -12.35 3.35
C ALA A 737 12.99 -12.01 3.92
N LYS A 738 13.55 -10.85 3.56
CA LYS A 738 14.85 -10.39 4.09
C LYS A 738 14.79 -10.15 5.61
N LYS A 739 13.68 -9.59 6.10
CA LYS A 739 13.47 -9.29 7.52
C LYS A 739 13.24 -10.54 8.38
N LEU A 740 12.55 -11.55 7.84
CA LEU A 740 12.35 -12.83 8.53
C LEU A 740 13.64 -13.63 8.68
N GLU A 741 14.53 -13.58 7.68
CA GLU A 741 15.84 -14.24 7.76
C GLU A 741 16.75 -13.60 8.83
N GLU A 742 16.66 -12.28 8.99
CA GLU A 742 17.37 -11.52 10.04
C GLU A 742 16.90 -11.92 11.44
N TYR A 743 15.59 -12.00 11.66
CA TYR A 743 15.01 -12.42 12.95
C TYR A 743 15.35 -13.87 13.31
N ARG A 744 15.39 -14.77 12.32
CA ARG A 744 15.86 -16.15 12.52
C ARG A 744 17.30 -16.17 13.03
N GLY A 745 18.17 -15.34 12.47
CA GLY A 745 19.56 -15.23 12.90
C GLY A 745 19.71 -14.88 14.39
N TYR A 746 18.83 -14.02 14.92
CA TYR A 746 18.81 -13.70 16.35
C TYR A 746 18.27 -14.84 17.21
N LEU A 747 17.28 -15.58 16.73
CA LEU A 747 16.74 -16.75 17.44
C LEU A 747 17.73 -17.92 17.52
N ASP A 748 18.55 -18.11 16.47
CA ASP A 748 19.59 -19.14 16.44
C ASP A 748 20.64 -18.95 17.55
N ALA A 749 20.81 -17.71 18.03
CA ALA A 749 21.78 -17.35 19.06
C ALA A 749 21.24 -17.42 20.50
N VAL A 750 19.98 -17.84 20.70
CA VAL A 750 19.34 -17.99 22.04
C VAL A 750 19.43 -19.45 22.51
N PRO A 751 20.24 -19.78 23.55
CA PRO A 751 20.41 -21.15 24.03
C PRO A 751 19.12 -21.86 24.45
N LEU A 752 18.17 -21.12 25.05
CA LEU A 752 16.87 -21.63 25.47
C LEU A 752 16.04 -22.20 24.29
N LEU A 753 16.27 -21.70 23.08
CA LEU A 753 15.55 -22.06 21.86
C LEU A 753 16.34 -23.03 20.97
N SER A 754 17.52 -23.49 21.43
CA SER A 754 18.40 -24.40 20.70
C SER A 754 17.77 -25.77 20.42
N ALA A 755 16.78 -26.18 21.21
CA ALA A 755 16.02 -27.42 21.02
C ALA A 755 15.02 -27.35 19.87
N LEU A 756 14.65 -26.15 19.39
CA LEU A 756 13.74 -25.97 18.26
C LEU A 756 14.44 -26.26 16.93
N LEU A 757 13.70 -26.88 16.00
CA LEU A 757 14.11 -27.04 14.61
C LEU A 757 14.18 -25.69 13.89
N LYS A 758 14.91 -25.64 12.77
CA LYS A 758 15.11 -24.41 11.99
C LYS A 758 13.78 -23.82 11.51
N GLU A 759 12.84 -24.68 11.15
CA GLU A 759 11.50 -24.34 10.67
C GLU A 759 10.64 -23.79 11.81
N GLU A 760 10.77 -24.34 13.02
CA GLU A 760 10.07 -23.88 14.23
C GLU A 760 10.57 -22.49 14.67
N ARG A 761 11.87 -22.22 14.52
CA ARG A 761 12.43 -20.88 14.75
C ARG A 761 11.99 -19.86 13.70
N LEU A 762 11.78 -20.29 12.46
CA LEU A 762 11.25 -19.40 11.41
C LEU A 762 9.78 -19.04 11.67
N GLU A 763 8.98 -19.97 12.20
CA GLU A 763 7.62 -19.69 12.67
C GLU A 763 7.61 -18.79 13.90
N LEU A 764 8.53 -19.02 14.84
CA LEU A 764 8.75 -18.13 15.99
C LEU A 764 9.12 -16.71 15.53
N ALA A 765 10.00 -16.57 14.53
CA ALA A 765 10.39 -15.27 13.98
C ALA A 765 9.19 -14.46 13.42
N GLN A 766 8.15 -15.14 12.91
CA GLN A 766 6.93 -14.49 12.42
C GLN A 766 6.05 -13.94 13.55
N ALA A 767 6.16 -14.50 14.77
CA ALA A 767 5.38 -14.09 15.93
C ALA A 767 6.06 -12.98 16.76
N LEU A 768 7.31 -12.62 16.46
CA LEU A 768 8.07 -11.62 17.21
C LEU A 768 7.68 -10.19 16.83
N VAL A 769 7.53 -9.36 17.85
CA VAL A 769 7.37 -7.90 17.69
C VAL A 769 8.67 -7.22 18.08
N GLU A 770 9.16 -6.31 17.26
CA GLU A 770 10.32 -5.49 17.60
C GLU A 770 9.91 -4.30 18.46
N MET A 771 10.60 -4.10 19.58
CA MET A 771 10.43 -2.98 20.50
C MET A 771 11.75 -2.21 20.67
N HIS A 772 11.63 -0.89 20.81
CA HIS A 772 12.73 0.04 21.01
C HIS A 772 12.60 0.70 22.37
N PHE A 773 13.72 0.75 23.09
CA PHE A 773 13.82 1.34 24.43
C PHE A 773 14.99 2.33 24.48
N TYR A 774 14.89 3.33 25.34
CA TYR A 774 15.87 4.41 25.48
C TYR A 774 16.54 4.42 26.86
N GLU A 775 17.69 5.10 26.97
CA GLU A 775 18.45 5.20 28.23
C GLU A 775 17.57 5.60 29.41
N GLY A 776 17.64 4.84 30.50
CA GLY A 776 16.88 5.10 31.71
C GLY A 776 15.53 4.37 31.80
N GLU A 777 14.99 3.84 30.69
CA GLU A 777 13.74 3.08 30.70
C GLU A 777 13.89 1.70 31.37
N GLN A 778 12.85 1.28 32.11
CA GLN A 778 12.76 -0.06 32.72
C GLN A 778 11.95 -0.97 31.79
N ILE A 779 12.59 -1.99 31.23
CA ILE A 779 11.94 -2.98 30.34
C ILE A 779 11.11 -3.98 31.16
N ILE A 780 11.59 -4.32 32.36
CA ILE A 780 10.90 -5.17 33.34
C ILE A 780 11.06 -4.53 34.71
N THR A 781 10.01 -4.54 35.54
CA THR A 781 10.06 -4.13 36.96
C THR A 781 9.91 -5.35 37.86
N GLN A 782 10.73 -5.45 38.92
CA GLN A 782 10.61 -6.49 39.95
C GLN A 782 9.23 -6.40 40.63
N GLY A 783 8.57 -7.54 40.82
CA GLY A 783 7.26 -7.65 41.48
C GLY A 783 6.05 -7.60 40.53
N ASP A 784 6.25 -7.22 39.27
CA ASP A 784 5.18 -7.18 38.27
C ASP A 784 4.76 -8.59 37.82
N THR A 785 3.51 -8.74 37.38
CA THR A 785 3.06 -9.94 36.68
C THR A 785 3.61 -9.91 35.25
N GLY A 786 4.58 -10.78 34.94
CA GLY A 786 5.25 -10.79 33.64
C GLY A 786 4.59 -11.70 32.63
N ALA A 787 4.11 -11.19 31.50
CA ALA A 787 3.50 -12.00 30.42
C ALA A 787 4.28 -11.93 29.08
N THR A 788 5.53 -11.52 29.10
CA THR A 788 6.35 -11.31 27.89
C THR A 788 7.78 -11.80 28.04
N PHE A 789 8.33 -12.36 26.97
CA PHE A 789 9.72 -12.79 26.82
C PHE A 789 10.45 -11.84 25.87
N PHE A 790 11.67 -11.43 26.22
CA PHE A 790 12.45 -10.46 25.45
C PHE A 790 13.77 -11.07 24.95
N ILE A 791 14.10 -10.80 23.69
CA ILE A 791 15.39 -11.14 23.07
C ILE A 791 16.04 -9.83 22.59
N MET A 792 17.04 -9.36 23.31
CA MET A 792 17.79 -8.16 22.97
C MET A 792 18.87 -8.47 21.94
N PHE A 793 18.90 -7.70 20.84
CA PHE A 793 19.89 -7.85 19.77
C PHE A 793 20.72 -6.56 19.52
N SER A 794 20.39 -5.48 20.22
CA SER A 794 21.16 -4.23 20.23
C SER A 794 20.99 -3.49 21.55
N GLY A 795 22.08 -2.96 22.11
CA GLY A 795 22.08 -2.12 23.31
C GLY A 795 22.60 -2.82 24.57
N THR A 796 22.57 -2.09 25.68
CA THR A 796 23.07 -2.50 26.99
C THR A 796 22.02 -2.23 28.06
N VAL A 797 21.78 -3.21 28.93
CA VAL A 797 20.82 -3.13 30.04
C VAL A 797 21.46 -3.62 31.34
N ASP A 798 21.14 -2.99 32.46
CA ASP A 798 21.51 -3.41 33.81
C ASP A 798 20.33 -4.11 34.50
N VAL A 799 20.59 -5.22 35.17
CA VAL A 799 19.60 -6.03 35.89
C VAL A 799 19.76 -5.78 37.40
N TYR A 800 18.68 -5.42 38.07
CA TYR A 800 18.62 -5.10 39.49
C TYR A 800 17.70 -6.08 40.23
N LYS A 801 18.09 -6.46 41.44
CA LYS A 801 17.24 -7.21 42.38
C LYS A 801 17.38 -6.60 43.76
N ASP A 802 16.25 -6.27 44.39
CA ASP A 802 16.20 -5.59 45.69
C ASP A 802 17.07 -4.33 45.70
N ASP A 803 16.95 -3.52 44.63
CA ASP A 803 17.72 -2.31 44.33
C ASP A 803 19.26 -2.49 44.22
N MET A 804 19.77 -3.71 44.26
CA MET A 804 21.17 -4.02 43.99
C MET A 804 21.36 -4.44 42.53
N ARG A 805 22.33 -3.83 41.85
CA ARG A 805 22.70 -4.23 40.49
C ARG A 805 23.37 -5.61 40.52
N ILE A 806 22.77 -6.58 39.85
CA ILE A 806 23.21 -7.97 39.78
C ILE A 806 24.15 -8.19 38.60
N THR A 807 23.79 -7.68 37.42
CA THR A 807 24.58 -7.89 36.20
C THR A 807 24.26 -6.85 35.12
N THR A 808 25.08 -6.81 34.07
CA THR A 808 24.90 -6.00 32.86
C THR A 808 24.85 -6.94 31.66
N LEU A 809 23.85 -6.79 30.79
CA LEU A 809 23.69 -7.54 29.55
C LEU A 809 23.97 -6.62 28.36
N GLU A 810 24.80 -7.06 27.41
CA GLU A 810 25.13 -6.32 26.19
C GLU A 810 24.83 -7.17 24.95
N ALA A 811 24.17 -6.56 23.96
CA ALA A 811 23.87 -7.16 22.66
C ALA A 811 24.28 -6.22 21.52
N SER A 812 24.78 -6.79 20.42
CA SER A 812 25.28 -6.03 19.27
C SER A 812 25.03 -6.77 17.98
N MET A 813 24.33 -6.09 17.05
CA MET A 813 24.13 -6.56 15.68
C MET A 813 25.47 -6.74 14.93
N ALA A 814 26.44 -5.85 15.15
CA ALA A 814 27.73 -5.90 14.47
C ALA A 814 28.62 -7.06 14.96
N ARG A 815 28.45 -7.49 16.22
CA ARG A 815 29.19 -8.62 16.81
C ARG A 815 28.38 -9.92 16.84
N CYS A 816 27.17 -9.93 16.28
CA CYS A 816 26.21 -11.03 16.33
C CYS A 816 25.96 -11.55 17.76
N THR A 817 25.90 -10.65 18.75
CA THR A 817 25.64 -11.01 20.15
C THR A 817 24.19 -10.70 20.50
N THR A 818 23.48 -11.70 21.03
CA THR A 818 22.09 -11.60 21.49
C THR A 818 21.99 -11.98 22.97
N GLN A 819 21.13 -11.28 23.70
CA GLN A 819 20.81 -11.57 25.11
C GLN A 819 19.30 -11.82 25.23
N TYR A 820 18.86 -12.51 26.28
CA TYR A 820 17.43 -12.72 26.52
C TYR A 820 17.11 -12.58 28.00
N PHE A 821 15.86 -12.24 28.32
CA PHE A 821 15.37 -12.13 29.69
C PHE A 821 13.84 -12.18 29.76
N GLY A 822 13.32 -12.56 30.93
CA GLY A 822 11.88 -12.57 31.22
C GLY A 822 11.18 -13.92 31.03
N GLU A 823 11.95 -14.99 30.83
CA GLU A 823 11.50 -16.38 30.69
C GLU A 823 10.91 -16.98 31.97
N PHE A 824 11.44 -16.62 33.15
CA PHE A 824 11.06 -17.25 34.42
C PHE A 824 9.59 -17.02 34.80
N ALA A 825 9.08 -15.80 34.60
CA ALA A 825 7.67 -15.46 34.88
C ALA A 825 6.67 -16.20 33.97
N LEU A 826 7.13 -16.73 32.82
CA LEU A 826 6.32 -17.51 31.88
C LEU A 826 6.37 -19.02 32.15
N LEU A 827 7.46 -19.52 32.75
CA LEU A 827 7.67 -20.94 33.03
C LEU A 827 7.09 -21.35 34.39
N GLU A 828 7.26 -20.55 35.43
CA GLU A 828 6.89 -20.91 36.82
C GLU A 828 5.59 -20.23 37.30
N ASP A 829 4.96 -19.41 36.44
CA ASP A 829 3.78 -18.58 36.76
C ASP A 829 3.98 -17.64 37.98
N GLU A 830 5.22 -17.19 38.19
CA GLU A 830 5.63 -16.29 39.27
C GLU A 830 5.74 -14.81 38.82
N ARG A 831 5.77 -13.88 39.79
CA ARG A 831 6.06 -12.46 39.55
C ARG A 831 7.52 -12.26 39.09
N ARG A 832 7.78 -11.16 38.38
CA ARG A 832 9.13 -10.77 37.93
C ARG A 832 10.09 -10.68 39.13
N THR A 833 11.22 -11.37 39.04
CA THR A 833 12.19 -11.52 40.13
C THR A 833 13.28 -10.44 40.15
N ALA A 834 13.37 -9.62 39.09
CA ALA A 834 14.36 -8.57 38.92
C ALA A 834 13.84 -7.47 37.98
N THR A 835 14.36 -6.25 38.14
CA THR A 835 14.14 -5.10 37.25
C THR A 835 15.23 -5.08 36.18
N VAL A 836 14.89 -4.80 34.92
CA VAL A 836 15.86 -4.65 33.81
C VAL A 836 15.76 -3.23 33.27
N LYS A 837 16.86 -2.47 33.30
CA LYS A 837 16.92 -1.04 32.96
C LYS A 837 17.92 -0.77 31.85
N VAL A 838 17.58 0.05 30.87
CA VAL A 838 18.47 0.42 29.76
C VAL A 838 19.56 1.38 30.22
N THR A 839 20.81 1.07 29.89
CA THR A 839 22.00 1.89 30.21
C THR A 839 22.74 2.41 28.99
N SER A 840 22.47 1.87 27.79
CA SER A 840 22.91 2.47 26.52
C SER A 840 21.92 3.54 26.03
N ALA A 841 22.34 4.40 25.10
CA ALA A 841 21.48 5.42 24.48
C ALA A 841 20.17 4.84 23.90
N SER A 842 20.22 3.61 23.38
CA SER A 842 19.04 2.84 22.95
C SER A 842 19.29 1.34 23.09
N ALA A 843 18.23 0.56 23.33
CA ALA A 843 18.22 -0.90 23.25
C ALA A 843 17.05 -1.40 22.39
N ARG A 844 17.26 -2.46 21.60
CA ARG A 844 16.24 -3.07 20.73
C ARG A 844 16.03 -4.53 21.10
N CYS A 845 14.77 -4.90 21.27
CA CYS A 845 14.36 -6.24 21.66
C CYS A 845 13.30 -6.81 20.71
N LEU A 846 13.36 -8.11 20.44
CA LEU A 846 12.25 -8.89 19.92
C LEU A 846 11.44 -9.44 21.09
N VAL A 847 10.11 -9.35 21.00
CA VAL A 847 9.19 -9.64 22.10
C VAL A 847 8.21 -10.71 21.71
N LEU A 848 8.01 -11.67 22.61
CA LEU A 848 7.04 -12.76 22.49
C LEU A 848 6.10 -12.74 23.70
N ASP A 849 4.79 -12.78 23.48
CA ASP A 849 3.80 -12.82 24.56
C ASP A 849 3.63 -14.25 25.15
N ARG A 850 3.01 -14.34 26.33
CA ARG A 850 2.79 -15.60 27.08
C ARG A 850 2.02 -16.64 26.27
N ASP A 851 0.97 -16.21 25.56
CA ASP A 851 0.11 -17.13 24.81
C ASP A 851 0.84 -17.71 23.60
N ALA A 852 1.65 -16.90 22.91
CA ALA A 852 2.52 -17.33 21.83
C ALA A 852 3.69 -18.17 22.35
N PHE A 853 4.26 -17.81 23.49
CA PHE A 853 5.31 -18.58 24.18
C PHE A 853 4.79 -19.96 24.58
N GLN A 854 3.64 -20.07 25.23
CA GLN A 854 3.04 -21.36 25.63
C GLN A 854 2.56 -22.19 24.43
N ALA A 855 2.05 -21.56 23.37
CA ALA A 855 1.64 -22.27 22.16
C ALA A 855 2.82 -22.86 21.35
N LEU A 856 3.99 -22.19 21.37
CA LEU A 856 5.20 -22.63 20.65
C LEU A 856 6.13 -23.51 21.52
N LEU A 857 6.21 -23.23 22.82
CA LEU A 857 7.19 -23.80 23.76
C LEU A 857 6.54 -24.59 24.90
N GLY A 858 5.22 -24.74 24.93
CA GLY A 858 4.50 -25.57 25.93
C GLY A 858 5.05 -26.99 26.07
N PRO A 859 5.37 -27.71 24.97
CA PRO A 859 6.02 -29.02 25.06
C PRO A 859 7.49 -28.99 25.53
N LEU A 860 8.13 -27.81 25.57
CA LEU A 860 9.54 -27.68 25.93
C LEU A 860 9.79 -27.84 27.44
N LYS A 861 8.76 -27.66 28.29
CA LYS A 861 8.85 -27.93 29.74
C LYS A 861 9.30 -29.39 29.99
N GLU A 862 8.72 -30.33 29.24
CA GLU A 862 9.08 -31.75 29.30
C GLU A 862 10.46 -32.04 28.69
N ILE A 863 10.86 -31.31 27.65
CA ILE A 863 12.18 -31.47 26.99
C ILE A 863 13.30 -30.95 27.90
N ILE A 864 13.11 -29.78 28.54
CA ILE A 864 14.04 -29.18 29.50
C ILE A 864 14.19 -30.07 30.76
N GLU A 865 13.10 -30.68 31.24
CA GLU A 865 13.15 -31.67 32.33
C GLU A 865 13.85 -32.97 31.91
N SER A 866 13.61 -33.46 30.68
CA SER A 866 14.25 -34.67 30.16
C SER A 866 15.77 -34.56 29.98
N GLN A 867 16.30 -33.33 29.83
CA GLN A 867 17.74 -33.07 29.68
C GLN A 867 18.48 -32.96 31.01
N LYS A 868 17.80 -32.73 32.14
CA LYS A 868 18.43 -32.79 33.48
C LYS A 868 18.78 -34.22 33.92
N CYS A 869 18.20 -35.24 33.30
CA CYS A 869 18.37 -36.65 33.71
C CYS A 869 19.38 -37.48 32.88
N ARG A 870 20.10 -36.90 31.92
CA ARG A 870 21.10 -37.62 31.10
C ARG A 870 22.54 -37.36 31.54
N ARG A 871 22.89 -37.85 32.74
CA ARG A 871 24.28 -38.20 33.13
C ARG A 871 24.29 -39.61 33.73
N GLN A 872 24.23 -40.62 32.87
CA GLN A 872 24.94 -41.92 32.97
C GLN A 872 24.38 -42.89 31.92
N THR A 873 25.22 -43.83 31.54
CA THR A 873 25.28 -44.62 30.30
C THR A 873 24.29 -45.79 30.18
N ASP A 874 24.07 -46.21 28.92
CA ASP A 874 23.82 -47.59 28.44
C ASP A 874 22.50 -48.33 28.72
N ARG A 875 21.59 -48.36 27.73
CA ARG A 875 21.30 -49.53 26.84
C ARG A 875 19.96 -49.41 26.10
N PHE A 876 20.03 -49.65 24.80
CA PHE A 876 18.92 -49.87 23.89
C PHE A 876 18.21 -51.20 24.20
N SER A 877 17.04 -51.16 24.85
CA SER A 877 16.02 -52.24 24.80
C SER A 877 14.74 -51.96 25.61
N GLN A 878 14.52 -50.75 26.16
CA GLN A 878 13.31 -50.41 26.93
C GLN A 878 12.41 -49.34 26.26
N HIS A 879 12.73 -48.90 25.04
CA HIS A 879 12.00 -47.79 24.40
C HIS A 879 10.62 -48.20 23.85
N GLU A 880 10.37 -49.49 23.62
CA GLU A 880 9.06 -49.98 23.14
C GLU A 880 8.02 -50.14 24.26
N GLU A 881 8.44 -50.50 25.48
CA GLU A 881 7.52 -50.60 26.63
C GLU A 881 7.11 -49.22 27.18
N MET A 882 8.00 -48.23 27.07
CA MET A 882 7.74 -46.87 27.58
C MET A 882 6.79 -46.06 26.65
N GLU A 883 6.78 -46.33 25.34
CA GLU A 883 5.79 -45.75 24.40
C GLU A 883 4.39 -46.36 24.60
N ALA A 884 4.30 -47.63 24.98
CA ALA A 884 3.02 -48.27 25.30
C ALA A 884 2.37 -47.65 26.56
N GLN A 885 3.18 -47.26 27.56
CA GLN A 885 2.69 -46.57 28.77
C GLN A 885 2.34 -45.10 28.52
N ARG A 886 3.06 -44.39 27.64
CA ARG A 886 2.76 -42.99 27.26
C ARG A 886 1.44 -42.84 26.50
N GLY A 887 1.05 -43.83 25.70
CA GLY A 887 -0.24 -43.82 25.01
C GLY A 887 -1.46 -43.95 25.94
N ALA A 888 -1.30 -44.56 27.11
CA ALA A 888 -2.37 -44.82 28.07
C ALA A 888 -2.73 -43.59 28.93
N ALA A 889 -1.76 -42.70 29.20
CA ALA A 889 -1.97 -41.52 30.05
C ALA A 889 -2.84 -40.42 29.41
N LEU A 890 -2.98 -40.43 28.07
CA LEU A 890 -3.71 -39.39 27.32
C LEU A 890 -5.15 -39.77 26.96
N ASN A 891 -5.61 -41.01 27.25
CA ASN A 891 -6.98 -41.44 26.97
C ASN A 891 -7.33 -42.75 27.74
N PRO A 892 -8.01 -42.68 28.89
CA PRO A 892 -8.30 -43.87 29.70
C PRO A 892 -9.31 -44.86 29.07
N ASP A 893 -10.01 -44.49 27.99
CA ASP A 893 -11.04 -45.32 27.32
C ASP A 893 -10.63 -45.88 25.94
N ARG A 894 -9.34 -45.92 25.61
CA ARG A 894 -8.89 -46.33 24.26
C ARG A 894 -8.78 -47.86 24.14
N VAL A 895 -9.78 -48.51 23.53
CA VAL A 895 -9.64 -49.89 23.04
C VAL A 895 -8.66 -49.88 21.87
N LYS A 896 -7.55 -50.61 21.99
CA LYS A 896 -6.54 -50.75 20.93
C LYS A 896 -7.05 -51.76 19.90
N ILE A 897 -7.23 -51.32 18.65
CA ILE A 897 -7.68 -52.17 17.55
C ILE A 897 -6.46 -52.62 16.76
N TYR A 898 -6.26 -53.93 16.63
CA TYR A 898 -5.19 -54.46 15.81
C TYR A 898 -5.68 -54.72 14.39
N LYS A 899 -4.74 -54.71 13.43
CA LYS A 899 -5.06 -54.94 12.02
C LYS A 899 -5.70 -56.32 11.75
N HIS A 900 -5.38 -57.33 12.57
CA HIS A 900 -5.96 -58.67 12.44
C HIS A 900 -7.41 -58.76 12.95
N ASP A 901 -7.86 -57.78 13.74
CA ASP A 901 -9.25 -57.70 14.24
C ASP A 901 -10.20 -57.12 13.18
N LEU A 902 -9.68 -56.74 12.01
CA LEU A 902 -10.43 -56.05 10.95
C LEU A 902 -10.58 -56.96 9.73
N ALA A 903 -11.83 -57.14 9.29
CA ALA A 903 -12.18 -57.79 8.03
C ALA A 903 -12.51 -56.74 6.95
N HIS A 904 -11.98 -56.91 5.75
CA HIS A 904 -12.26 -56.03 4.61
C HIS A 904 -13.69 -56.24 4.11
N VAL A 905 -14.43 -55.15 3.95
CA VAL A 905 -15.82 -55.16 3.45
C VAL A 905 -15.90 -54.70 2.00
N GLY A 906 -15.25 -53.59 1.65
CA GLY A 906 -15.34 -53.03 0.29
C GLY A 906 -14.59 -51.71 0.09
N LEU A 907 -14.61 -51.18 -1.13
CA LEU A 907 -13.98 -49.91 -1.49
C LEU A 907 -14.93 -48.73 -1.23
N LEU A 908 -14.48 -47.71 -0.50
CA LEU A 908 -15.24 -46.47 -0.29
C LEU A 908 -14.85 -45.36 -1.28
N GLY A 909 -13.55 -45.26 -1.63
CA GLY A 909 -13.08 -44.22 -2.56
C GLY A 909 -11.62 -44.41 -2.98
N VAL A 910 -11.26 -43.82 -4.13
CA VAL A 910 -9.89 -43.78 -4.66
C VAL A 910 -9.50 -42.32 -4.89
N GLY A 911 -8.57 -41.82 -4.09
CA GLY A 911 -7.96 -40.50 -4.29
C GLY A 911 -6.76 -40.56 -5.24
N GLY A 912 -6.21 -39.40 -5.60
CA GLY A 912 -5.05 -39.31 -6.51
C GLY A 912 -3.79 -40.02 -6.02
N PHE A 913 -3.63 -40.18 -4.70
CA PHE A 913 -2.44 -40.76 -4.06
C PHE A 913 -2.75 -41.76 -2.94
N SER A 914 -4.02 -42.08 -2.69
CA SER A 914 -4.44 -42.97 -1.59
C SER A 914 -5.72 -43.75 -1.92
N LYS A 915 -5.87 -44.94 -1.35
CA LYS A 915 -7.08 -45.77 -1.46
C LYS A 915 -7.80 -45.83 -0.10
N VAL A 916 -9.11 -45.63 -0.07
CA VAL A 916 -9.93 -45.70 1.16
C VAL A 916 -10.90 -46.88 1.08
N GLU A 917 -10.78 -47.80 2.02
CA GLU A 917 -11.57 -49.04 2.09
C GLU A 917 -12.41 -49.09 3.37
N LEU A 918 -13.56 -49.74 3.32
CA LEU A 918 -14.41 -50.05 4.47
C LEU A 918 -13.96 -51.36 5.10
N TRP A 919 -13.76 -51.33 6.41
CA TRP A 919 -13.37 -52.47 7.22
C TRP A 919 -14.32 -52.62 8.38
N GLN A 920 -14.54 -53.86 8.83
CA GLN A 920 -15.41 -54.18 9.96
C GLN A 920 -14.61 -54.92 11.01
N HIS A 921 -14.74 -54.52 12.27
CA HIS A 921 -14.17 -55.24 13.39
C HIS A 921 -14.90 -56.57 13.55
N THR A 922 -14.15 -57.67 13.56
CA THR A 922 -14.68 -59.03 13.51
C THR A 922 -15.52 -59.37 14.74
N GLU A 923 -15.11 -58.91 15.93
CA GLU A 923 -15.85 -59.18 17.17
C GLU A 923 -17.04 -58.23 17.41
N THR A 924 -16.83 -56.92 17.28
CA THR A 924 -17.83 -55.90 17.65
C THR A 924 -18.79 -55.56 16.51
N GLY A 925 -18.47 -55.92 15.28
CA GLY A 925 -19.21 -55.53 14.08
C GLY A 925 -19.10 -54.06 13.71
N ALA A 926 -18.31 -53.26 14.45
CA ALA A 926 -18.13 -51.84 14.20
C ALA A 926 -17.38 -51.57 12.88
N THR A 927 -17.80 -50.56 12.12
CA THR A 927 -17.23 -50.24 10.81
C THR A 927 -16.29 -49.04 10.84
N TYR A 928 -15.22 -49.12 10.04
CA TYR A 928 -14.13 -48.17 9.99
C TYR A 928 -13.68 -47.91 8.54
N ALA A 929 -13.14 -46.72 8.28
CA ALA A 929 -12.52 -46.37 7.01
C ALA A 929 -10.99 -46.47 7.13
N LEU A 930 -10.36 -47.27 6.27
CA LEU A 930 -8.91 -47.45 6.23
C LEU A 930 -8.33 -46.77 5.00
N LYS A 931 -7.59 -45.68 5.18
CA LYS A 931 -6.87 -44.95 4.12
C LYS A 931 -5.46 -45.52 4.00
N SER A 932 -5.15 -46.14 2.87
CA SER A 932 -3.83 -46.73 2.56
C SER A 932 -3.05 -45.86 1.58
N ILE A 933 -1.78 -45.56 1.92
CA ILE A 933 -0.86 -44.70 1.17
C ILE A 933 0.45 -45.46 0.92
N ASP A 934 0.90 -45.53 -0.33
CA ASP A 934 2.12 -46.24 -0.74
C ASP A 934 3.38 -45.42 -0.38
N LYS A 935 4.36 -46.03 0.31
CA LYS A 935 5.59 -45.34 0.74
C LYS A 935 6.49 -44.90 -0.41
N GLY A 936 6.48 -45.63 -1.53
CA GLY A 936 7.16 -45.21 -2.76
C GLY A 936 6.56 -43.93 -3.35
N VAL A 937 5.23 -43.77 -3.27
CA VAL A 937 4.53 -42.53 -3.66
C VAL A 937 4.90 -41.39 -2.71
N ILE A 938 4.93 -41.64 -1.40
CA ILE A 938 5.34 -40.65 -0.39
C ILE A 938 6.75 -40.11 -0.69
N MET A 939 7.70 -41.00 -0.95
CA MET A 939 9.10 -40.63 -1.22
C MET A 939 9.25 -39.92 -2.57
N LYS A 940 8.55 -40.37 -3.61
CA LYS A 940 8.62 -39.80 -4.96
C LYS A 940 8.12 -38.35 -5.01
N TYR A 941 7.05 -38.04 -4.27
CA TYR A 941 6.43 -36.71 -4.27
C TYR A 941 6.74 -35.87 -3.04
N ARG A 942 7.66 -36.33 -2.18
CA ARG A 942 8.08 -35.65 -0.94
C ARG A 942 6.91 -35.28 -0.01
N MET A 943 5.97 -36.20 0.16
CA MET A 943 4.74 -35.97 0.96
C MET A 943 4.91 -36.26 2.47
N GLN A 944 6.14 -36.45 2.95
CA GLN A 944 6.40 -36.86 4.33
C GLN A 944 5.79 -35.85 5.32
N GLU A 945 6.07 -34.55 5.14
CA GLU A 945 5.61 -33.47 6.03
C GLU A 945 4.08 -33.35 6.05
N THR A 946 3.44 -33.46 4.89
CA THR A 946 1.97 -33.42 4.75
C THR A 946 1.32 -34.53 5.56
N ILE A 947 1.85 -35.75 5.48
CA ILE A 947 1.31 -36.92 6.20
C ILE A 947 1.54 -36.81 7.71
N TYR A 948 2.70 -36.30 8.14
CA TYR A 948 2.95 -36.03 9.56
C TYR A 948 2.02 -34.93 10.09
N SER A 949 1.78 -33.86 9.31
CA SER A 949 0.86 -32.78 9.68
C SER A 949 -0.58 -33.28 9.78
N GLU A 950 -1.04 -34.06 8.79
CA GLU A 950 -2.38 -34.65 8.76
C GLU A 950 -2.63 -35.51 10.02
N LYS A 951 -1.69 -36.42 10.33
CA LYS A 951 -1.74 -37.24 11.55
C LYS A 951 -1.77 -36.38 12.81
N LYS A 952 -0.88 -35.38 12.90
CA LYS A 952 -0.77 -34.50 14.08
C LYS A 952 -2.07 -33.72 14.32
N VAL A 953 -2.65 -33.12 13.28
CA VAL A 953 -3.93 -32.40 13.35
C VAL A 953 -5.03 -33.33 13.85
N MET A 954 -5.18 -34.51 13.25
CA MET A 954 -6.23 -35.45 13.63
C MET A 954 -6.08 -35.98 15.07
N MET A 955 -4.84 -36.09 15.57
CA MET A 955 -4.58 -36.46 16.97
C MET A 955 -4.93 -35.34 17.96
N MET A 956 -4.77 -34.07 17.56
CA MET A 956 -5.06 -32.90 18.40
C MET A 956 -6.56 -32.56 18.45
N THR A 957 -7.36 -33.08 17.52
CA THR A 957 -8.78 -32.71 17.36
C THR A 957 -9.74 -33.84 17.74
N ARG A 958 -10.78 -33.54 18.52
CA ARG A 958 -11.85 -34.47 18.90
C ARG A 958 -13.17 -33.71 18.98
N SER A 959 -13.97 -33.77 17.91
CA SER A 959 -15.28 -33.14 17.82
C SER A 959 -16.28 -34.10 17.16
N PRO A 960 -17.56 -34.09 17.54
CA PRO A 960 -18.59 -34.87 16.85
C PRO A 960 -18.73 -34.49 15.37
N PHE A 961 -18.26 -33.31 14.96
CA PHE A 961 -18.35 -32.78 13.59
C PHE A 961 -17.10 -33.00 12.73
N LEU A 962 -16.05 -33.65 13.25
CA LEU A 962 -14.80 -33.96 12.54
C LEU A 962 -14.62 -35.47 12.42
N ILE A 963 -14.02 -35.94 11.31
CA ILE A 963 -13.61 -37.34 11.17
C ILE A 963 -12.56 -37.69 12.23
N ARG A 964 -12.90 -38.64 13.09
CA ARG A 964 -12.01 -39.12 14.16
C ARG A 964 -10.96 -40.11 13.66
N LEU A 965 -9.71 -39.87 14.05
CA LEU A 965 -8.63 -40.86 13.96
C LEU A 965 -8.82 -41.96 15.02
N VAL A 966 -8.79 -43.22 14.60
CA VAL A 966 -8.89 -44.39 15.47
C VAL A 966 -7.48 -44.92 15.76
N GLU A 967 -6.78 -45.36 14.71
CA GLU A 967 -5.40 -45.87 14.79
C GLU A 967 -4.59 -45.65 13.51
N CYS A 968 -3.28 -45.95 13.54
CA CYS A 968 -2.40 -45.97 12.37
C CYS A 968 -1.63 -47.29 12.28
N PHE A 969 -1.52 -47.87 11.09
CA PHE A 969 -0.70 -49.04 10.82
C PHE A 969 0.43 -48.70 9.85
N ASN A 970 1.58 -49.34 10.05
CA ASN A 970 2.78 -49.13 9.25
C ASN A 970 3.30 -50.49 8.79
N SER A 971 3.45 -50.71 7.47
CA SER A 971 4.10 -51.88 6.88
C SER A 971 5.30 -51.44 6.03
N ASP A 972 6.08 -52.38 5.49
CA ASP A 972 7.28 -52.06 4.71
C ASP A 972 6.98 -51.21 3.46
N ASP A 973 5.79 -51.37 2.89
CA ASP A 973 5.35 -50.81 1.61
C ASP A 973 4.26 -49.72 1.74
N CYS A 974 3.49 -49.68 2.83
CA CYS A 974 2.41 -48.72 2.98
C CYS A 974 2.26 -48.14 4.40
N LEU A 975 1.66 -46.96 4.45
CA LEU A 975 1.17 -46.32 5.67
C LEU A 975 -0.35 -46.30 5.62
N GLN A 976 -1.00 -46.76 6.69
CA GLN A 976 -2.46 -46.87 6.76
C GLN A 976 -3.02 -46.09 7.94
N ILE A 977 -4.07 -45.31 7.70
CA ILE A 977 -4.74 -44.46 8.70
C ILE A 977 -6.17 -44.99 8.87
N LEU A 978 -6.48 -45.51 10.07
CA LEU A 978 -7.79 -46.04 10.43
C LEU A 978 -8.64 -44.93 11.06
N MET A 979 -9.81 -44.67 10.49
CA MET A 979 -10.69 -43.56 10.82
C MET A 979 -12.13 -44.03 11.03
N GLU A 980 -12.97 -43.21 11.66
CA GLU A 980 -14.41 -43.47 11.71
C GLU A 980 -15.03 -43.50 10.29
N ALA A 981 -16.02 -44.37 10.07
CA ALA A 981 -16.71 -44.49 8.79
C ALA A 981 -17.94 -43.56 8.71
N ALA A 982 -17.93 -42.61 7.78
CA ALA A 982 -19.08 -41.76 7.46
C ALA A 982 -19.84 -42.33 6.23
N LEU A 983 -20.89 -43.11 6.50
CA LEU A 983 -21.60 -43.91 5.47
C LEU A 983 -22.77 -43.18 4.77
N GLY A 984 -23.07 -41.94 5.15
CA GLY A 984 -24.13 -41.12 4.55
C GLY A 984 -23.75 -40.43 3.24
N GLY A 985 -22.49 -40.58 2.79
CA GLY A 985 -21.96 -40.00 1.55
C GLY A 985 -21.60 -38.52 1.67
N GLU A 986 -21.17 -37.93 0.55
CA GLU A 986 -20.78 -36.52 0.47
C GLU A 986 -22.00 -35.59 0.50
N LEU A 987 -21.88 -34.47 1.22
CA LEU A 987 -22.95 -33.48 1.38
C LEU A 987 -23.36 -32.92 0.01
N LEU A 988 -22.41 -32.60 -0.88
CA LEU A 988 -22.70 -32.08 -2.22
C LEU A 988 -23.65 -33.00 -3.02
N VAL A 989 -23.34 -34.29 -3.01
CA VAL A 989 -24.11 -35.31 -3.74
C VAL A 989 -25.49 -35.46 -3.12
N THR A 990 -25.58 -35.49 -1.80
CA THR A 990 -26.86 -35.60 -1.07
C THR A 990 -27.73 -34.36 -1.28
N TYR A 991 -27.16 -33.17 -1.17
CA TYR A 991 -27.84 -31.89 -1.36
C TYR A 991 -28.40 -31.77 -2.79
N SER A 992 -27.61 -32.19 -3.78
CA SER A 992 -28.01 -32.20 -5.19
C SER A 992 -29.11 -33.24 -5.47
N ARG A 993 -28.96 -34.48 -4.97
CA ARG A 993 -29.92 -35.58 -5.23
C ARG A 993 -31.27 -35.37 -4.55
N LYS A 994 -31.28 -34.79 -3.36
CA LYS A 994 -32.51 -34.54 -2.58
C LYS A 994 -33.17 -33.20 -2.89
N GLY A 995 -32.52 -32.36 -3.72
CA GLY A 995 -33.09 -31.09 -4.17
C GLY A 995 -33.19 -30.03 -3.07
N PHE A 996 -32.22 -29.98 -2.14
CA PHE A 996 -32.25 -29.06 -1.00
C PHE A 996 -31.89 -27.60 -1.34
N TRP A 997 -31.68 -27.28 -2.61
CA TRP A 997 -31.40 -25.92 -3.10
C TRP A 997 -32.46 -24.93 -2.60
N GLY A 998 -32.02 -23.87 -1.91
CA GLY A 998 -32.90 -22.84 -1.35
C GLY A 998 -33.59 -23.20 -0.02
N SER A 999 -33.36 -24.39 0.55
CA SER A 999 -33.93 -24.74 1.86
C SER A 999 -33.15 -24.07 3.00
N MET A 1000 -33.76 -23.04 3.60
CA MET A 1000 -33.15 -22.28 4.70
C MET A 1000 -32.83 -23.16 5.92
N ASP A 1001 -33.67 -24.15 6.23
CA ASP A 1001 -33.50 -25.00 7.41
C ASP A 1001 -32.32 -25.97 7.27
N HIS A 1002 -32.17 -26.60 6.09
CA HIS A 1002 -31.04 -27.47 5.81
C HIS A 1002 -29.74 -26.69 5.70
N ALA A 1003 -29.78 -25.52 5.05
CA ALA A 1003 -28.64 -24.61 5.01
C ALA A 1003 -28.20 -24.23 6.43
N ARG A 1004 -29.13 -23.80 7.30
CA ARG A 1004 -28.84 -23.47 8.70
C ARG A 1004 -28.23 -24.65 9.46
N TYR A 1005 -28.77 -25.86 9.30
CA TYR A 1005 -28.29 -27.05 9.99
C TYR A 1005 -26.85 -27.43 9.60
N TYR A 1006 -26.56 -27.51 8.30
CA TYR A 1006 -25.22 -27.90 7.84
C TYR A 1006 -24.18 -26.77 8.02
N VAL A 1007 -24.58 -25.51 7.88
CA VAL A 1007 -23.73 -24.35 8.19
C VAL A 1007 -23.38 -24.33 9.68
N ALA A 1008 -24.33 -24.60 10.57
CA ALA A 1008 -24.05 -24.70 12.00
C ALA A 1008 -23.08 -25.85 12.30
N GLY A 1009 -23.28 -27.04 11.73
CA GLY A 1009 -22.39 -28.19 11.93
C GLY A 1009 -20.96 -27.93 11.48
N ALA A 1010 -20.77 -27.32 10.30
CA ALA A 1010 -19.44 -26.93 9.83
C ALA A 1010 -18.84 -25.77 10.64
N SER A 1011 -19.66 -24.86 11.18
CA SER A 1011 -19.19 -23.80 12.09
C SER A 1011 -18.58 -24.41 13.35
N PHE A 1012 -19.25 -25.38 13.97
CA PHE A 1012 -18.72 -26.08 15.15
C PHE A 1012 -17.46 -26.91 14.86
N ALA A 1013 -17.36 -27.48 13.64
CA ALA A 1013 -16.14 -28.15 13.19
C ALA A 1013 -14.95 -27.16 13.11
N LEU A 1014 -15.16 -25.99 12.50
CA LEU A 1014 -14.14 -24.96 12.36
C LEU A 1014 -13.79 -24.29 13.69
N GLU A 1015 -14.77 -24.02 14.55
CA GLU A 1015 -14.56 -23.50 15.90
C GLU A 1015 -13.62 -24.42 16.69
N HIS A 1016 -13.89 -25.72 16.70
CA HIS A 1016 -13.05 -26.72 17.38
C HIS A 1016 -11.60 -26.73 16.87
N LEU A 1017 -11.40 -26.52 15.57
CA LEU A 1017 -10.08 -26.38 14.95
C LEU A 1017 -9.40 -25.07 15.38
N HIS A 1018 -10.13 -23.95 15.34
CA HIS A 1018 -9.61 -22.63 15.69
C HIS A 1018 -9.27 -22.49 17.18
N GLU A 1019 -10.01 -23.12 18.08
CA GLU A 1019 -9.67 -23.19 19.51
C GLU A 1019 -8.27 -23.78 19.74
N ARG A 1020 -7.86 -24.71 18.86
CA ARG A 1020 -6.54 -25.36 18.86
C ARG A 1020 -5.55 -24.69 17.91
N ARG A 1021 -5.92 -23.52 17.38
CA ARG A 1021 -5.19 -22.71 16.42
C ARG A 1021 -4.85 -23.44 15.12
N ILE A 1022 -5.71 -24.36 14.69
CA ILE A 1022 -5.58 -25.09 13.43
C ILE A 1022 -6.46 -24.41 12.38
N VAL A 1023 -5.89 -24.05 11.24
CA VAL A 1023 -6.62 -23.50 10.09
C VAL A 1023 -6.74 -24.58 9.02
N TYR A 1024 -7.95 -24.84 8.55
CA TYR A 1024 -8.25 -25.75 7.44
C TYR A 1024 -7.93 -25.09 6.08
N ARG A 1025 -7.26 -25.77 5.14
CA ARG A 1025 -6.81 -25.19 3.84
C ARG A 1025 -7.02 -26.16 2.66
N GLU A 1026 -7.20 -25.65 1.43
CA GLU A 1026 -7.08 -26.45 0.18
C GLU A 1026 -6.47 -25.60 -0.98
N PRO A 1027 -5.62 -26.14 -1.88
CA PRO A 1027 -5.19 -25.44 -3.10
C PRO A 1027 -6.34 -25.27 -4.11
N GLY A 1028 -6.55 -24.04 -4.56
CA GLY A 1028 -7.41 -23.67 -5.68
C GLY A 1028 -6.63 -23.38 -6.96
N ALA A 1029 -7.33 -23.38 -8.09
CA ALA A 1029 -6.77 -23.01 -9.38
C ALA A 1029 -6.17 -21.60 -9.36
N ALA A 1030 -5.01 -21.42 -10.00
CA ALA A 1030 -4.24 -20.16 -10.05
C ALA A 1030 -3.63 -19.67 -8.72
N GLY A 1031 -3.38 -20.58 -7.76
CA GLY A 1031 -2.62 -20.27 -6.54
C GLY A 1031 -3.43 -19.63 -5.42
N SER A 1032 -4.76 -19.55 -5.52
CA SER A 1032 -5.66 -19.23 -4.41
C SER A 1032 -5.78 -20.43 -3.46
N SER A 1033 -5.77 -20.29 -2.13
CA SER A 1033 -6.33 -21.33 -1.26
C SER A 1033 -7.86 -21.19 -1.24
N ARG A 1034 -8.62 -22.26 -1.45
CA ARG A 1034 -10.07 -22.25 -1.22
C ARG A 1034 -10.35 -22.78 0.19
N ASP A 1035 -11.22 -22.09 0.91
CA ASP A 1035 -11.79 -22.56 2.17
C ASP A 1035 -12.93 -23.56 1.89
N LEU A 1036 -13.18 -24.45 2.87
CA LEU A 1036 -14.26 -25.43 3.01
C LEU A 1036 -15.16 -25.66 1.78
N LYS A 1037 -15.05 -26.82 1.13
CA LYS A 1037 -15.97 -27.21 0.05
C LYS A 1037 -16.93 -28.34 0.45
N PRO A 1038 -18.16 -28.39 -0.11
CA PRO A 1038 -19.14 -29.45 0.15
C PRO A 1038 -18.66 -30.89 -0.12
N GLU A 1039 -17.64 -31.10 -0.94
CA GLU A 1039 -17.01 -32.40 -1.24
C GLU A 1039 -16.24 -32.97 -0.04
N ASN A 1040 -15.67 -32.10 0.81
CA ASN A 1040 -14.93 -32.51 2.01
C ASN A 1040 -15.84 -32.63 3.25
N VAL A 1041 -17.15 -32.51 3.05
CA VAL A 1041 -18.16 -32.65 4.08
C VAL A 1041 -18.89 -33.96 3.87
N LEU A 1042 -18.64 -34.94 4.74
CA LEU A 1042 -19.32 -36.23 4.73
C LEU A 1042 -20.52 -36.22 5.69
N LEU A 1043 -21.44 -37.16 5.47
CA LEU A 1043 -22.56 -37.41 6.37
C LEU A 1043 -22.40 -38.78 7.04
N ASP A 1044 -22.74 -38.89 8.31
CA ASP A 1044 -22.91 -40.20 8.96
C ASP A 1044 -24.22 -40.88 8.52
N HIS A 1045 -24.45 -42.12 8.95
CA HIS A 1045 -25.65 -42.89 8.61
C HIS A 1045 -26.98 -42.26 9.12
N ARG A 1046 -26.91 -41.26 10.01
CA ARG A 1046 -28.06 -40.50 10.53
C ARG A 1046 -28.18 -39.11 9.89
N GLY A 1047 -27.25 -38.73 9.01
CA GLY A 1047 -27.22 -37.42 8.36
C GLY A 1047 -26.49 -36.33 9.14
N PHE A 1048 -25.69 -36.66 10.17
CA PHE A 1048 -24.83 -35.67 10.84
C PHE A 1048 -23.59 -35.36 10.02
N LEU A 1049 -23.20 -34.09 10.04
CA LEU A 1049 -22.03 -33.58 9.34
C LEU A 1049 -20.71 -34.08 9.95
N LYS A 1050 -19.79 -34.49 9.08
CA LYS A 1050 -18.42 -34.89 9.40
C LYS A 1050 -17.44 -34.26 8.40
N LEU A 1051 -16.68 -33.26 8.84
CA LEU A 1051 -15.60 -32.68 8.03
C LEU A 1051 -14.42 -33.65 7.94
N THR A 1052 -13.93 -33.88 6.72
CA THR A 1052 -12.81 -34.79 6.43
C THR A 1052 -11.65 -34.07 5.71
N ASP A 1053 -10.59 -34.82 5.41
CA ASP A 1053 -9.40 -34.39 4.66
C ASP A 1053 -8.61 -33.23 5.31
N MET A 1054 -7.84 -33.56 6.34
CA MET A 1054 -7.01 -32.63 7.12
C MET A 1054 -5.59 -32.47 6.56
N GLY A 1055 -5.32 -32.99 5.36
CA GLY A 1055 -3.96 -33.09 4.80
C GLY A 1055 -3.23 -31.75 4.68
N LEU A 1056 -3.97 -30.65 4.61
CA LEU A 1056 -3.46 -29.29 4.42
C LEU A 1056 -3.81 -28.35 5.58
N ALA A 1057 -4.48 -28.88 6.60
CA ALA A 1057 -4.73 -28.14 7.83
C ALA A 1057 -3.39 -27.86 8.52
N LYS A 1058 -3.21 -26.63 9.00
CA LYS A 1058 -1.94 -26.18 9.61
C LYS A 1058 -2.18 -25.48 10.93
N LEU A 1059 -1.36 -25.79 11.93
CA LEU A 1059 -1.27 -25.05 13.19
C LEU A 1059 -0.67 -23.65 12.93
N VAL A 1060 -1.31 -22.60 13.42
CA VAL A 1060 -0.93 -21.19 13.19
C VAL A 1060 -0.69 -20.48 14.52
N ILE A 1061 0.43 -19.77 14.67
CA ILE A 1061 0.80 -19.11 15.93
C ILE A 1061 1.21 -17.65 15.66
N GLY A 1062 0.68 -16.71 16.45
CA GLY A 1062 0.92 -15.26 16.31
C GLY A 1062 0.03 -14.53 15.29
N LYS A 1063 0.27 -13.22 15.10
CA LYS A 1063 -0.27 -12.47 13.94
C LYS A 1063 0.49 -12.91 12.70
N THR A 1064 -0.15 -13.63 11.80
CA THR A 1064 0.42 -13.88 10.48
C THR A 1064 0.45 -12.58 9.68
N TYR A 1065 1.64 -12.09 9.33
CA TYR A 1065 1.83 -11.32 8.09
C TYR A 1065 1.75 -12.30 6.91
N THR A 1066 0.55 -12.80 6.65
CA THR A 1066 0.24 -13.42 5.36
C THR A 1066 -0.30 -12.34 4.43
N THR A 1067 -0.14 -12.58 3.12
CA THR A 1067 -0.62 -11.73 2.02
C THR A 1067 -2.04 -11.20 2.30
N PRO A 1068 -2.44 -9.99 1.85
CA PRO A 1068 -3.81 -9.44 2.02
C PRO A 1068 -4.98 -10.30 1.46
N GLU A 1069 -4.69 -11.50 1.01
CA GLU A 1069 -5.58 -12.46 0.34
C GLU A 1069 -6.38 -13.33 1.32
N TYR A 1070 -6.10 -13.23 2.63
CA TYR A 1070 -6.60 -14.15 3.67
C TYR A 1070 -7.52 -13.51 4.71
N PHE A 1071 -8.03 -12.30 4.44
CA PHE A 1071 -8.95 -11.60 5.34
C PHE A 1071 -10.31 -11.44 4.69
N ALA A 1072 -11.37 -11.59 5.49
CA ALA A 1072 -12.70 -11.13 5.11
C ALA A 1072 -12.67 -9.59 4.90
N PRO A 1073 -13.49 -9.04 3.97
CA PRO A 1073 -13.47 -7.61 3.61
C PRO A 1073 -13.50 -6.66 4.82
N GLU A 1074 -14.24 -7.01 5.86
CA GLU A 1074 -14.41 -6.26 7.10
C GLU A 1074 -13.18 -6.30 8.03
N VAL A 1075 -12.35 -7.35 7.95
CA VAL A 1075 -11.11 -7.46 8.72
C VAL A 1075 -9.98 -6.65 8.04
N ILE A 1076 -9.97 -6.54 6.71
CA ILE A 1076 -9.03 -5.67 5.98
C ILE A 1076 -9.36 -4.19 6.20
N ALA A 1077 -10.64 -3.84 6.22
CA ALA A 1077 -11.08 -2.48 6.56
C ALA A 1077 -10.59 -2.06 7.96
N ARG A 1078 -10.42 -3.01 8.87
CA ARG A 1078 -9.85 -2.79 10.21
C ARG A 1078 -8.34 -2.89 10.29
N LEU A 1079 -7.62 -3.63 9.43
CA LEU A 1079 -6.15 -3.76 9.53
C LEU A 1079 -5.33 -2.51 9.15
N VAL A 1080 -5.98 -1.47 8.65
CA VAL A 1080 -5.41 -0.10 8.58
C VAL A 1080 -5.51 0.63 9.94
N ARG A 1081 -6.09 0.00 10.99
CA ARG A 1081 -6.22 0.50 12.36
C ARG A 1081 -5.91 -0.60 13.40
N SER A 1082 -5.13 -0.31 14.42
CA SER A 1082 -4.54 -1.30 15.33
C SER A 1082 -5.51 -2.15 16.19
N LEU A 1083 -5.12 -3.42 16.42
CA LEU A 1083 -5.33 -4.33 17.58
C LEU A 1083 -6.76 -4.61 18.12
N CYS A 1084 -7.32 -5.80 17.80
CA CYS A 1084 -7.91 -6.79 18.75
C CYS A 1084 -8.54 -8.02 18.04
N THR A 1085 -8.23 -9.21 18.59
CA THR A 1085 -8.93 -10.53 18.59
C THR A 1085 -9.76 -11.03 17.39
N LEU A 1086 -9.22 -12.04 16.70
CA LEU A 1086 -9.94 -12.98 15.81
C LEU A 1086 -10.85 -13.90 16.64
N ARG A 1087 -12.18 -13.82 16.47
CA ARG A 1087 -13.09 -14.84 17.04
C ARG A 1087 -14.26 -15.29 16.17
N GLN A 1088 -14.44 -14.79 14.95
CA GLN A 1088 -15.46 -15.30 14.03
C GLN A 1088 -15.13 -14.85 12.60
N VAL A 1089 -15.63 -15.60 11.62
CA VAL A 1089 -15.72 -15.32 10.16
C VAL A 1089 -14.97 -16.37 9.31
N CYS A 1090 -15.69 -17.42 8.91
CA CYS A 1090 -15.30 -18.41 7.88
C CYS A 1090 -16.49 -18.77 6.98
N TRP A 1091 -17.25 -17.78 6.49
CA TRP A 1091 -18.34 -18.02 5.54
C TRP A 1091 -18.23 -17.06 4.35
N GLY A 1092 -17.58 -17.50 3.28
CA GLY A 1092 -17.84 -17.00 1.93
C GLY A 1092 -19.16 -17.60 1.39
N PRO A 1093 -19.73 -17.07 0.30
CA PRO A 1093 -21.09 -17.42 -0.12
C PRO A 1093 -21.18 -18.90 -0.50
N LEU A 1094 -21.92 -19.64 0.33
CA LEU A 1094 -22.48 -20.95 0.03
C LEU A 1094 -23.86 -20.80 -0.62
#